data_AF-A0A378IET1-F1
#
_entry.id   AF-A0A378IET1-F1
#
_cell.length_a   1.000
_cell.length_b   1.000
_cell.length_c   1.000
_cell.angle_alpha   90.00
_cell.angle_beta   90.00
_cell.angle_gamma   90.00
#
_symmetry.space_group_name_H-M   'P 1'
#
loop_
_entity.id
_entity.type
_entity.pdbx_description
1 polymer ?
#
loop_
_entity_poly.entity_id
_entity_poly.type
_entity_poly.pdbx_seq_one_letter_code
_entity_poly.pdbx_strand_id
1 'polypeptide(L)'
;MPLKAFQQDQLKFITTGTEVPTSGHKISRVEFLDTDGTVKKGFFKPVDNSLYPALLAKYSVASSVALRMSLGDFFAEERLVYEKGQIVGTVSFALDNYKPLLRYRQTEPEDPFERELVNPSKETLLDKKVAKQIAAWLSIGDEDRHPDNFSLLGGIDYDMCHYRYTSIIRGPRAIDGIIKDPEDVRMTCAKISDLPIVEGRTHWPANRYPENFWLPKKYLSTTAFRDLAGSEEFKEQMFEALTHQLLTYDPDALRSRLEEYLGDEPLDYRSLSQEKILGLEKANPVLFNAETDRKSMVDHMLAVSQEEYDELFRAVVYYPGCPSNRRGIRVPSFNEYLAKKPKVVERVKQWTSAENQKVDVAVETHNKLMPEIQRRKLSLQEELEAHKKHVPEVPDKKGSALEESLEKLKKMEASCAAYCMSDAGRYDNEKISKRFHKVWRDSFLPYINQILQSLDGLERSILQGLNSHSLPSIESKPVPLDQTKATESWQLLSKGDDLSTIQVQCSENNSQLLALKQIRQFREKIFKCSDSYFKTELADLTQSRNDIFLEGIQRAINEDENLIRESLGQGYQKEFTDIIDQIDSYKVKMYWARYASGRGDQPLYDAKAGQPDEEKNSHMDPQVIEGCFKQLFAWADEQENGPKKNGDSPLTQFIAEVIERCYTPSPFNYLANRCRGESVLCFIKNSSLKGSEKLAWIFSAGGHEKNSLNTLLVIHLINTMLVHYKDQVGCNLSSVRHAINTKTFNSAAYTKLIMEHSSQSPAFSHSRSVSAVSNFHQAMYRWVDSFKTDQEFKLFIDKSVRKYMEPTLLNYFWKTKNRDEEVPKYFDPKFGYSRSNILALILTKGETKETSLNSILIKDILADIQNKWAVHEAKVNKQQVSAHEKAGKGEGSDTQSISELEQDAKEMETFAYYHSVCQMKPEDITSKFLEDLRIQSKDKTAVRRAASEMVCS
;
A
#
# COMPACT_ATOMS: atom_id res chain seq x y z
N MET A 1 -31.88 -4.74 31.52
CA MET A 1 -30.92 -5.81 31.16
C MET A 1 -30.35 -5.48 29.81
N PRO A 2 -29.04 -5.70 29.62
CA PRO A 2 -28.39 -5.55 28.33
C PRO A 2 -29.05 -6.43 27.28
N LEU A 3 -28.98 -5.99 26.02
CA LEU A 3 -29.66 -6.65 24.90
C LEU A 3 -29.20 -8.10 24.69
N LYS A 4 -27.89 -8.35 24.83
CA LYS A 4 -27.27 -9.67 24.65
C LYS A 4 -27.11 -10.47 25.95
N ALA A 5 -27.61 -9.99 27.08
CA ALA A 5 -27.50 -10.74 28.33
C ALA A 5 -28.46 -11.94 28.38
N PHE A 6 -28.10 -12.96 29.16
CA PHE A 6 -28.98 -14.11 29.44
C PHE A 6 -29.64 -13.98 30.80
N GLN A 7 -30.87 -14.48 30.93
CA GLN A 7 -31.41 -14.94 32.20
C GLN A 7 -30.87 -16.34 32.50
N GLN A 8 -30.60 -16.65 33.76
CA GLN A 8 -30.04 -17.95 34.13
C GLN A 8 -30.94 -19.13 33.72
N ASP A 9 -32.26 -18.95 33.72
CA ASP A 9 -33.23 -19.96 33.31
C ASP A 9 -33.23 -20.24 31.79
N GLN A 10 -32.55 -19.42 31.00
CA GLN A 10 -32.28 -19.68 29.58
C GLN A 10 -31.09 -20.63 29.37
N LEU A 11 -30.33 -20.93 30.43
CA LEU A 11 -29.18 -21.83 30.37
C LEU A 11 -29.59 -23.25 30.80
N LYS A 12 -29.35 -24.22 29.92
CA LYS A 12 -29.50 -25.64 30.23
C LYS A 12 -28.15 -26.20 30.63
N PHE A 13 -27.99 -26.49 31.92
CA PHE A 13 -26.77 -27.06 32.48
C PHE A 13 -26.58 -28.51 32.03
N ILE A 14 -25.41 -28.80 31.46
CA ILE A 14 -25.07 -30.12 30.89
C ILE A 14 -24.14 -30.86 31.85
N THR A 15 -24.51 -32.08 32.24
CA THR A 15 -23.71 -32.94 33.14
C THR A 15 -22.95 -34.05 32.42
N THR A 16 -23.21 -34.27 31.13
CA THR A 16 -22.56 -35.32 30.32
C THR A 16 -21.28 -34.82 29.63
N GLY A 17 -20.21 -35.64 29.66
CA GLY A 17 -18.90 -35.40 29.02
C GLY A 17 -17.76 -35.24 30.03
N THR A 18 -16.52 -35.04 29.55
CA THR A 18 -15.34 -34.82 30.42
C THR A 18 -15.54 -33.62 31.33
N GLU A 19 -15.20 -33.73 32.62
CA GLU A 19 -15.25 -32.57 33.53
C GLU A 19 -14.41 -31.40 32.99
N VAL A 20 -14.93 -30.18 33.16
CA VAL A 20 -14.16 -28.97 32.82
C VAL A 20 -13.11 -28.78 33.91
N PRO A 21 -11.81 -28.66 33.58
CA PRO A 21 -10.77 -28.43 34.57
C PRO A 21 -11.09 -27.18 35.40
N THR A 22 -11.31 -27.34 36.70
CA THR A 22 -11.56 -26.21 37.59
C THR A 22 -10.24 -25.57 38.01
N SER A 23 -9.99 -24.33 37.60
CA SER A 23 -8.88 -23.51 38.11
C SER A 23 -9.46 -22.31 38.87
N GLY A 24 -9.48 -22.40 40.20
CA GLY A 24 -9.95 -21.32 41.09
C GLY A 24 -11.46 -21.05 41.10
N HIS A 25 -12.21 -21.45 40.06
CA HIS A 25 -13.66 -21.25 39.94
C HIS A 25 -14.37 -22.54 39.50
N LYS A 26 -15.62 -22.73 39.95
CA LYS A 26 -16.49 -23.81 39.48
C LYS A 26 -17.14 -23.40 38.16
N ILE A 27 -16.67 -23.97 37.05
CA ILE A 27 -17.22 -23.72 35.71
C ILE A 27 -18.20 -24.83 35.36
N SER A 28 -19.34 -24.47 34.77
CA SER A 28 -20.36 -25.44 34.33
C SER A 28 -20.58 -25.36 32.83
N ARG A 29 -20.76 -26.51 32.17
CA ARG A 29 -21.17 -26.53 30.75
C ARG A 29 -22.64 -26.17 30.62
N VAL A 30 -22.95 -25.34 29.63
CA VAL A 30 -24.31 -24.92 29.35
C VAL A 30 -24.63 -25.03 27.87
N GLU A 31 -25.90 -25.30 27.58
CA GLU A 31 -26.53 -25.21 26.27
C GLU A 31 -27.57 -24.09 26.34
N PHE A 32 -27.66 -23.27 25.29
CA PHE A 32 -28.60 -22.16 25.25
C PHE A 32 -29.01 -21.87 23.80
N LEU A 33 -30.18 -21.27 23.64
CA LEU A 33 -30.63 -20.76 22.34
C LEU A 33 -30.02 -19.38 22.14
N ASP A 34 -29.16 -19.22 21.14
CA ASP A 34 -28.49 -17.96 20.88
C ASP A 34 -29.36 -17.00 20.05
N THR A 35 -28.85 -15.78 19.90
CA THR A 35 -29.37 -14.68 19.10
C THR A 35 -29.20 -14.92 17.60
N ASP A 36 -29.05 -16.14 17.13
CA ASP A 36 -29.22 -16.53 15.72
C ASP A 36 -30.27 -17.64 15.56
N GLY A 37 -30.89 -18.05 16.67
CA GLY A 37 -31.91 -19.10 16.72
C GLY A 37 -31.29 -20.50 16.74
N THR A 38 -29.96 -20.59 16.78
CA THR A 38 -29.24 -21.84 16.89
C THR A 38 -28.98 -22.20 18.34
N VAL A 39 -28.94 -23.49 18.62
CA VAL A 39 -28.55 -23.99 19.93
C VAL A 39 -27.02 -23.98 20.00
N LYS A 40 -26.47 -23.16 20.89
CA LYS A 40 -25.03 -23.06 21.13
C LYS A 40 -24.64 -23.65 22.48
N LYS A 41 -23.35 -23.93 22.60
CA LYS A 41 -22.73 -24.45 23.82
C LYS A 41 -21.77 -23.41 24.36
N GLY A 42 -21.57 -23.46 25.68
CA GLY A 42 -20.61 -22.58 26.34
C GLY A 42 -20.30 -23.02 27.76
N PHE A 43 -19.63 -22.12 28.46
CA PHE A 43 -19.12 -22.32 29.81
C PHE A 43 -19.63 -21.20 30.71
N PHE A 44 -20.46 -21.57 31.68
CA PHE A 44 -20.96 -20.66 32.70
C PHE A 44 -19.96 -20.54 33.85
N LYS A 45 -19.55 -19.31 34.16
CA LYS A 45 -18.70 -18.95 35.29
C LYS A 45 -19.51 -18.10 36.27
N PRO A 46 -19.86 -18.63 37.46
CA PRO A 46 -20.65 -17.89 38.43
C PRO A 46 -19.85 -16.76 39.07
N VAL A 47 -20.53 -15.68 39.44
CA VAL A 47 -19.95 -14.61 40.26
C VAL A 47 -19.57 -15.16 41.64
N ASP A 48 -18.40 -14.76 42.11
CA ASP A 48 -17.90 -14.98 43.45
C ASP A 48 -17.36 -13.63 43.98
N ASN A 49 -17.95 -13.12 45.07
CA ASN A 49 -17.60 -11.83 45.66
C ASN A 49 -16.12 -11.72 46.06
N SER A 50 -15.43 -12.85 46.27
CA SER A 50 -13.99 -12.85 46.57
C SER A 50 -13.14 -12.73 45.31
N LEU A 51 -13.22 -13.72 44.41
CA LEU A 51 -12.27 -13.90 43.31
C LEU A 51 -12.80 -13.55 41.92
N TYR A 52 -14.12 -13.51 41.72
CA TYR A 52 -14.76 -13.16 40.44
C TYR A 52 -16.04 -12.34 40.66
N PRO A 53 -15.91 -11.11 41.22
CA PRO A 53 -17.06 -10.27 41.54
C PRO A 53 -17.78 -9.80 40.26
N ALA A 54 -19.01 -9.28 40.40
CA ALA A 54 -19.80 -8.77 39.28
C ALA A 54 -19.05 -7.72 38.44
N LEU A 55 -18.23 -6.86 39.06
CA LEU A 55 -17.38 -5.93 38.32
C LEU A 55 -16.39 -6.66 37.39
N LEU A 56 -15.79 -7.76 37.85
CA LEU A 56 -14.86 -8.53 37.02
C LEU A 56 -15.56 -9.25 35.87
N ALA A 57 -16.79 -9.72 36.11
CA ALA A 57 -17.66 -10.24 35.05
C ALA A 57 -17.92 -9.19 33.95
N LYS A 58 -18.22 -7.93 34.32
CA LYS A 58 -18.37 -6.83 33.36
C LYS A 58 -17.09 -6.58 32.55
N TYR A 59 -15.93 -6.57 33.22
CA TYR A 59 -14.61 -6.43 32.55
C TYR A 59 -14.33 -7.58 31.57
N SER A 60 -14.63 -8.82 31.96
CA SER A 60 -14.44 -10.02 31.14
C SER A 60 -15.27 -9.93 29.85
N VAL A 61 -16.55 -9.55 29.97
CA VAL A 61 -17.45 -9.32 28.83
C VAL A 61 -16.94 -8.17 27.94
N ALA A 62 -16.57 -7.04 28.53
CA ALA A 62 -16.03 -5.90 27.78
C ALA A 62 -14.74 -6.25 27.02
N SER A 63 -13.84 -7.03 27.64
CA SER A 63 -12.60 -7.50 27.03
C SER A 63 -12.88 -8.39 25.82
N SER A 64 -13.89 -9.27 25.91
CA SER A 64 -14.34 -10.08 24.77
C SER A 64 -14.79 -9.22 23.59
N VAL A 65 -15.53 -8.14 23.85
CA VAL A 65 -15.99 -7.20 22.80
C VAL A 65 -14.79 -6.47 22.19
N ALA A 66 -13.88 -5.95 23.00
CA ALA A 66 -12.70 -5.21 22.55
C ALA A 66 -11.76 -6.07 21.69
N LEU A 67 -11.45 -7.29 22.11
CA LEU A 67 -10.59 -8.20 21.34
C LEU A 67 -11.20 -8.57 19.98
N ARG A 68 -12.53 -8.80 19.95
CA ARG A 68 -13.25 -9.12 18.72
C ARG A 68 -13.33 -7.95 17.73
N MET A 69 -13.04 -6.71 18.13
CA MET A 69 -12.88 -5.58 17.20
C MET A 69 -11.76 -5.80 16.16
N SER A 70 -10.73 -6.55 16.50
CA SER A 70 -9.58 -6.78 15.61
C SER A 70 -9.38 -8.25 15.22
N LEU A 71 -10.13 -9.17 15.85
CA LEU A 71 -9.98 -10.61 15.67
C LEU A 71 -11.28 -11.35 15.33
N GLY A 72 -12.43 -10.69 15.38
CA GLY A 72 -13.73 -11.30 15.03
C GLY A 72 -14.01 -12.55 15.85
N ASP A 73 -14.64 -13.55 15.23
CA ASP A 73 -15.07 -14.79 15.91
C ASP A 73 -13.91 -15.75 16.26
N PHE A 74 -12.66 -15.35 16.03
CA PHE A 74 -11.50 -16.09 16.48
C PHE A 74 -11.36 -16.07 18.02
N PHE A 75 -11.97 -15.09 18.68
CA PHE A 75 -12.04 -15.00 20.14
C PHE A 75 -13.46 -15.31 20.61
N ALA A 76 -13.57 -16.06 21.71
CA ALA A 76 -14.85 -16.38 22.32
C ALA A 76 -15.62 -15.12 22.68
N GLU A 77 -16.93 -15.18 22.45
CA GLU A 77 -17.85 -14.18 22.94
C GLU A 77 -18.18 -14.46 24.41
N GLU A 78 -18.23 -13.42 25.24
CA GLU A 78 -18.74 -13.51 26.61
C GLU A 78 -19.97 -12.65 26.81
N ARG A 79 -20.93 -13.13 27.61
CA ARG A 79 -22.16 -12.43 27.93
C ARG A 79 -22.47 -12.51 29.42
N LEU A 80 -23.08 -11.46 29.96
CA LEU A 80 -23.57 -11.43 31.33
C LEU A 80 -24.78 -12.35 31.51
N VAL A 81 -24.90 -12.93 32.69
CA VAL A 81 -26.05 -13.74 33.10
C VAL A 81 -26.71 -13.10 34.32
N TYR A 82 -28.02 -12.96 34.28
CA TYR A 82 -28.84 -12.37 35.32
C TYR A 82 -29.74 -13.39 35.99
N GLU A 83 -29.98 -13.18 37.28
CA GLU A 83 -31.07 -13.78 38.02
C GLU A 83 -31.70 -12.68 38.88
N LYS A 84 -33.03 -12.50 38.79
CA LYS A 84 -33.77 -11.48 39.58
C LYS A 84 -33.16 -10.07 39.49
N GLY A 85 -32.65 -9.70 38.31
CA GLY A 85 -32.05 -8.39 38.05
C GLY A 85 -30.64 -8.19 38.61
N GLN A 86 -29.99 -9.25 39.13
CA GLN A 86 -28.60 -9.22 39.60
C GLN A 86 -27.71 -10.03 38.67
N ILE A 87 -26.46 -9.59 38.46
CA ILE A 87 -25.46 -10.35 37.69
C ILE A 87 -25.03 -11.55 38.53
N VAL A 88 -25.29 -12.76 38.04
CA VAL A 88 -24.94 -14.03 38.70
C VAL A 88 -23.77 -14.75 38.06
N GLY A 89 -23.29 -14.30 36.90
CA GLY A 89 -22.16 -14.91 36.21
C GLY A 89 -21.96 -14.39 34.79
N THR A 90 -21.07 -15.08 34.07
CA THR A 90 -20.85 -14.92 32.63
C THR A 90 -20.98 -16.25 31.92
N VAL A 91 -21.34 -16.21 30.65
CA VAL A 91 -21.25 -17.36 29.73
C VAL A 91 -20.22 -17.03 28.66
N SER A 92 -19.20 -17.88 28.54
CA SER A 92 -18.23 -17.86 27.45
C SER A 92 -18.61 -18.88 26.38
N PHE A 93 -18.66 -18.46 25.13
CA PHE A 93 -19.10 -19.30 24.01
C PHE A 93 -18.03 -20.33 23.68
N ALA A 94 -18.45 -21.57 23.44
CA ALA A 94 -17.52 -22.58 22.97
C ALA A 94 -17.09 -22.25 21.54
N LEU A 95 -15.77 -22.22 21.31
CA LEU A 95 -15.20 -22.03 20.00
C LEU A 95 -15.11 -23.36 19.25
N ASP A 96 -15.49 -23.35 17.98
CA ASP A 96 -15.41 -24.52 17.12
C ASP A 96 -13.96 -24.99 16.97
N ASN A 97 -13.74 -26.30 17.13
CA ASN A 97 -12.43 -26.93 17.02
C ASN A 97 -11.37 -26.41 18.01
N TYR A 98 -11.76 -25.71 19.08
CA TYR A 98 -10.84 -25.26 20.10
C TYR A 98 -10.09 -26.44 20.72
N LYS A 99 -8.76 -26.42 20.58
CA LYS A 99 -7.86 -27.40 21.19
C LYS A 99 -6.80 -26.64 22.01
N PRO A 100 -6.81 -26.77 23.35
CA PRO A 100 -5.81 -26.12 24.17
C PRO A 100 -4.41 -26.66 23.85
N LEU A 101 -3.40 -25.81 23.96
CA LEU A 101 -2.02 -26.23 23.85
C LEU A 101 -1.63 -27.12 25.04
N LEU A 102 -0.65 -28.01 24.83
CA LEU A 102 -0.19 -28.92 25.87
C LEU A 102 0.60 -28.21 26.96
N ARG A 103 0.29 -28.57 28.20
CA ARG A 103 1.07 -28.25 29.39
C ARG A 103 2.34 -29.09 29.42
N TYR A 104 3.35 -28.57 30.11
CA TYR A 104 4.57 -29.30 30.42
C TYR A 104 4.25 -30.65 31.09
N ARG A 105 4.79 -31.74 30.53
CA ARG A 105 4.59 -33.16 30.92
C ARG A 105 3.25 -33.80 30.53
N GLN A 106 2.40 -33.15 29.74
CA GLN A 106 1.29 -33.87 29.11
C GLN A 106 1.79 -34.75 27.97
N THR A 107 1.15 -35.90 27.77
CA THR A 107 1.46 -36.82 26.67
C THR A 107 1.04 -36.22 25.35
N GLU A 108 1.92 -36.27 24.36
CA GLU A 108 1.61 -35.83 23.00
C GLU A 108 0.71 -36.85 22.29
N PRO A 109 -0.20 -36.40 21.41
CA PRO A 109 -0.92 -37.28 20.51
C PRO A 109 0.03 -38.10 19.62
N GLU A 110 -0.32 -39.36 19.33
CA GLU A 110 0.42 -40.20 18.38
C GLU A 110 0.27 -39.69 16.94
N ASP A 111 -0.90 -39.15 16.61
CA ASP A 111 -1.16 -38.58 15.28
C ASP A 111 -0.34 -37.29 15.06
N PRO A 112 0.49 -37.23 14.01
CA PRO A 112 1.37 -36.08 13.78
C PRO A 112 0.63 -34.76 13.55
N PHE A 113 -0.55 -34.80 12.92
CA PHE A 113 -1.34 -33.60 12.65
C PHE A 113 -1.96 -33.04 13.93
N GLU A 114 -2.57 -33.91 14.73
CA GLU A 114 -3.10 -33.58 16.06
C GLU A 114 -2.00 -33.04 16.97
N ARG A 115 -0.80 -33.64 16.93
CA ARG A 115 0.36 -33.17 17.70
C ARG A 115 0.74 -31.73 17.33
N GLU A 116 0.80 -31.37 16.05
CA GLU A 116 1.11 -30.00 15.63
C GLU A 116 0.03 -28.99 16.07
N LEU A 117 -1.22 -29.41 16.26
CA LEU A 117 -2.28 -28.52 16.75
C LEU A 117 -2.16 -28.17 18.24
N VAL A 118 -1.56 -29.05 19.05
CA VAL A 118 -1.49 -28.90 20.52
C VAL A 118 -0.07 -28.70 21.06
N ASN A 119 0.96 -29.07 20.29
CA ASN A 119 2.37 -28.80 20.55
C ASN A 119 3.06 -28.33 19.26
N PRO A 120 2.74 -27.11 18.78
CA PRO A 120 3.16 -26.66 17.46
C PRO A 120 4.67 -26.42 17.35
N SER A 121 5.20 -26.77 16.18
CA SER A 121 6.50 -26.29 15.69
C SER A 121 6.49 -24.78 15.40
N LYS A 122 7.67 -24.20 15.20
CA LYS A 122 7.82 -22.79 14.80
C LYS A 122 7.09 -22.52 13.48
N GLU A 123 7.19 -23.47 12.54
CA GLU A 123 6.59 -23.42 11.21
C GLU A 123 5.07 -23.41 11.30
N THR A 124 4.48 -24.28 12.13
CA THR A 124 3.03 -24.28 12.39
C THR A 124 2.57 -22.98 13.04
N LEU A 125 3.35 -22.41 13.98
CA LEU A 125 3.03 -21.12 14.58
C LEU A 125 3.01 -19.97 13.55
N LEU A 126 3.93 -19.99 12.57
CA LEU A 126 3.97 -19.03 11.46
C LEU A 126 2.78 -19.23 10.50
N ASP A 127 2.49 -20.47 10.10
CA ASP A 127 1.34 -20.81 9.23
C ASP A 127 0.01 -20.32 9.84
N LYS A 128 -0.17 -20.52 11.15
CA LYS A 128 -1.36 -20.08 11.89
C LYS A 128 -1.35 -18.61 12.26
N LYS A 129 -0.34 -17.84 11.81
CA LYS A 129 -0.22 -16.39 12.04
C LYS A 129 -0.37 -15.99 13.50
N VAL A 130 0.29 -16.75 14.39
CA VAL A 130 0.11 -16.62 15.85
C VAL A 130 0.41 -15.22 16.40
N ALA A 131 1.18 -14.42 15.65
CA ALA A 131 1.46 -13.02 15.96
C ALA A 131 0.19 -12.19 16.21
N LYS A 132 -0.93 -12.51 15.55
CA LYS A 132 -2.22 -11.83 15.77
C LYS A 132 -2.70 -11.94 17.21
N GLN A 133 -2.68 -13.15 17.78
CA GLN A 133 -3.12 -13.39 19.15
C GLN A 133 -2.14 -12.76 20.15
N ILE A 134 -0.84 -12.98 19.94
CA ILE A 134 0.23 -12.46 20.81
C ILE A 134 0.18 -10.93 20.88
N ALA A 135 0.00 -10.25 19.75
CA ALA A 135 -0.09 -8.80 19.71
C ALA A 135 -1.33 -8.28 20.45
N ALA A 136 -2.48 -8.96 20.36
CA ALA A 136 -3.72 -8.54 21.02
C ALA A 136 -3.68 -8.76 22.54
N TRP A 137 -3.12 -9.87 23.01
CA TRP A 137 -2.93 -10.07 24.44
C TRP A 137 -1.90 -9.14 25.04
N LEU A 138 -0.86 -8.79 24.27
CA LEU A 138 0.12 -7.81 24.70
C LEU A 138 -0.52 -6.43 24.89
N SER A 139 -1.35 -5.99 23.93
CA SER A 139 -1.96 -4.66 23.93
C SER A 139 -3.03 -4.50 25.02
N ILE A 140 -3.87 -5.52 25.26
CA ILE A 140 -4.89 -5.50 26.32
C ILE A 140 -4.31 -5.78 27.72
N GLY A 141 -2.99 -6.03 27.82
CA GLY A 141 -2.32 -6.26 29.09
C GLY A 141 -2.75 -7.55 29.79
N ASP A 142 -2.90 -8.65 29.04
CA ASP A 142 -3.32 -9.94 29.59
C ASP A 142 -2.18 -10.71 30.28
N GLU A 143 -2.44 -11.24 31.48
CA GLU A 143 -1.45 -11.94 32.32
C GLU A 143 -1.72 -13.44 32.54
N ASP A 144 -2.78 -14.02 31.97
CA ASP A 144 -3.14 -15.43 32.17
C ASP A 144 -3.17 -16.25 30.89
N ARG A 145 -2.26 -15.94 29.96
CA ARG A 145 -2.06 -16.72 28.74
C ARG A 145 -1.25 -17.97 29.03
N HIS A 146 -1.90 -18.98 29.61
CA HIS A 146 -1.39 -20.34 29.82
C HIS A 146 -1.99 -21.34 28.80
N PRO A 147 -1.45 -22.57 28.69
CA PRO A 147 -1.79 -23.48 27.60
C PRO A 147 -3.29 -23.82 27.46
N ASP A 148 -4.05 -23.82 28.54
CA ASP A 148 -5.49 -24.11 28.50
C ASP A 148 -6.33 -22.98 27.89
N ASN A 149 -5.84 -21.74 27.97
CA ASN A 149 -6.50 -20.53 27.49
C ASN A 149 -6.00 -20.10 26.10
N PHE A 150 -5.14 -20.91 25.49
CA PHE A 150 -4.55 -20.69 24.18
C PHE A 150 -4.84 -21.89 23.27
N SER A 151 -5.51 -21.64 22.14
CA SER A 151 -5.50 -22.53 20.98
C SER A 151 -4.92 -21.85 19.73
N LEU A 152 -4.38 -22.63 18.78
CA LEU A 152 -4.07 -22.12 17.44
C LEU A 152 -5.32 -21.69 16.65
N LEU A 153 -6.50 -22.08 17.14
CA LEU A 153 -7.80 -21.83 16.51
C LEU A 153 -8.68 -20.88 17.35
N GLY A 154 -8.15 -20.30 18.42
CA GLY A 154 -8.87 -19.28 19.17
C GLY A 154 -8.32 -19.00 20.57
N GLY A 155 -8.87 -17.96 21.20
CA GLY A 155 -8.56 -17.57 22.57
C GLY A 155 -9.82 -17.48 23.44
N ILE A 156 -9.70 -17.85 24.72
CA ILE A 156 -10.79 -17.84 25.72
C ILE A 156 -10.31 -17.22 27.04
N ASP A 157 -11.25 -17.01 27.97
CA ASP A 157 -11.05 -16.57 29.37
C ASP A 157 -10.39 -15.18 29.45
N TYR A 158 -11.16 -14.14 29.73
CA TYR A 158 -10.69 -12.74 29.67
C TYR A 158 -10.64 -12.03 31.03
N ASP A 159 -10.76 -12.76 32.13
CA ASP A 159 -10.84 -12.18 33.46
C ASP A 159 -9.52 -11.54 33.95
N MET A 160 -8.40 -11.81 33.26
CA MET A 160 -7.09 -11.20 33.51
C MET A 160 -6.64 -10.24 32.39
N CYS A 161 -7.52 -9.88 31.45
CA CYS A 161 -7.31 -8.71 30.59
C CYS A 161 -7.32 -7.43 31.44
N HIS A 162 -6.74 -6.33 30.94
CA HIS A 162 -6.64 -5.07 31.67
C HIS A 162 -5.99 -5.23 33.05
N TYR A 163 -4.92 -6.04 33.15
CA TYR A 163 -4.38 -6.53 34.43
C TYR A 163 -4.06 -5.44 35.45
N ARG A 164 -3.76 -4.22 34.98
CA ARG A 164 -3.57 -3.02 35.82
C ARG A 164 -4.72 -2.77 36.78
N TYR A 165 -5.94 -3.12 36.38
CA TYR A 165 -7.16 -2.95 37.15
C TYR A 165 -7.71 -4.28 37.63
N THR A 166 -7.75 -5.31 36.78
CA THR A 166 -8.37 -6.60 37.13
C THR A 166 -7.60 -7.36 38.21
N SER A 167 -6.29 -7.16 38.34
CA SER A 167 -5.51 -7.71 39.46
C SER A 167 -5.97 -7.15 40.83
N ILE A 168 -6.42 -5.90 40.88
CA ILE A 168 -6.97 -5.27 42.10
C ILE A 168 -8.40 -5.73 42.33
N ILE A 169 -9.23 -5.75 41.27
CA ILE A 169 -10.64 -6.16 41.34
C ILE A 169 -10.76 -7.61 41.82
N ARG A 170 -9.93 -8.50 41.27
CA ARG A 170 -9.85 -9.91 41.69
C ARG A 170 -9.22 -10.06 43.06
N GLY A 171 -8.15 -9.32 43.31
CA GLY A 171 -7.23 -9.51 44.43
C GLY A 171 -5.90 -10.09 43.94
N PRO A 172 -4.77 -9.73 44.59
CA PRO A 172 -3.44 -10.05 44.09
C PRO A 172 -3.22 -11.57 44.02
N ARG A 173 -2.63 -12.04 42.92
CA ARG A 173 -2.01 -13.37 42.89
C ARG A 173 -0.66 -13.26 43.58
N ALA A 174 -0.43 -14.07 44.61
CA ALA A 174 0.93 -14.23 45.13
C ALA A 174 1.80 -14.89 44.04
N ILE A 175 2.70 -14.12 43.43
CA ILE A 175 3.78 -14.62 42.58
C ILE A 175 4.97 -14.76 43.52
N ASP A 176 5.22 -15.96 44.04
CA ASP A 176 6.30 -16.20 45.01
C ASP A 176 6.34 -15.23 46.21
N GLY A 177 5.18 -14.73 46.64
CA GLY A 177 5.06 -13.75 47.74
C GLY A 177 5.24 -12.29 47.35
N ILE A 178 5.34 -11.96 46.06
CA ILE A 178 5.48 -10.58 45.53
C ILE A 178 4.25 -10.19 44.72
N ILE A 179 3.72 -8.99 44.96
CA ILE A 179 2.68 -8.36 44.13
C ILE A 179 3.39 -7.66 42.96
N LYS A 180 3.02 -8.03 41.74
CA LYS A 180 3.59 -7.46 40.51
C LYS A 180 3.21 -6.00 40.33
N ASP A 181 4.12 -5.21 39.79
CA ASP A 181 3.85 -3.81 39.46
C ASP A 181 2.90 -3.75 38.24
N PRO A 182 1.73 -3.08 38.35
CA PRO A 182 0.86 -2.81 37.21
C PRO A 182 1.56 -2.15 36.01
N GLU A 183 2.65 -1.40 36.22
CA GLU A 183 3.40 -0.81 35.11
C GLU A 183 4.13 -1.87 34.27
N ASP A 184 4.43 -3.05 34.83
CA ASP A 184 5.11 -4.14 34.11
C ASP A 184 4.27 -4.73 32.99
N VAL A 185 2.95 -4.52 32.97
CA VAL A 185 2.06 -5.05 31.92
C VAL A 185 1.86 -4.12 30.74
N ARG A 186 2.42 -2.91 30.79
CA ARG A 186 2.27 -1.90 29.73
C ARG A 186 3.02 -2.26 28.47
N MET A 187 2.46 -1.92 27.32
CA MET A 187 3.10 -2.07 26.03
C MET A 187 4.15 -0.97 25.81
N THR A 188 5.36 -1.37 25.42
CA THR A 188 6.50 -0.46 25.19
C THR A 188 7.24 -0.85 23.92
N CYS A 189 8.01 0.09 23.35
CA CYS A 189 8.90 -0.15 22.21
C CYS A 189 9.88 -1.29 22.48
N ALA A 190 10.38 -1.41 23.72
CA ALA A 190 11.29 -2.47 24.12
C ALA A 190 10.65 -3.86 23.94
N LYS A 191 9.37 -4.02 24.33
CA LYS A 191 8.64 -5.29 24.21
C LYS A 191 8.37 -5.70 22.77
N ILE A 192 8.18 -4.73 21.86
CA ILE A 192 8.02 -5.00 20.42
C ILE A 192 9.29 -5.60 19.82
N SER A 193 10.46 -5.10 20.22
CA SER A 193 11.77 -5.54 19.70
C SER A 193 12.00 -7.05 19.92
N ASP A 194 11.66 -7.54 21.10
CA ASP A 194 11.92 -8.92 21.51
C ASP A 194 10.73 -9.87 21.35
N LEU A 195 9.56 -9.38 20.90
CA LEU A 195 8.35 -10.20 20.75
C LEU A 195 8.63 -11.49 19.94
N PRO A 196 8.18 -12.68 20.40
CA PRO A 196 7.26 -12.90 21.53
C PRO A 196 7.93 -13.07 22.90
N ILE A 197 9.24 -12.82 23.06
CA ILE A 197 9.89 -12.86 24.36
C ILE A 197 9.61 -11.54 25.09
N VAL A 198 8.72 -11.58 26.08
CA VAL A 198 8.30 -10.41 26.84
C VAL A 198 8.61 -10.65 28.31
N GLU A 199 9.46 -9.81 28.89
CA GLU A 199 9.71 -9.81 30.33
C GLU A 199 8.56 -9.15 31.08
N GLY A 200 8.36 -9.54 32.34
CA GLY A 200 7.28 -9.01 33.15
C GLY A 200 5.92 -9.53 32.70
N ARG A 201 5.81 -10.78 32.23
CA ARG A 201 4.53 -11.46 31.93
C ARG A 201 4.48 -12.77 32.71
N THR A 202 3.46 -13.00 33.53
CA THR A 202 3.43 -14.13 34.47
C THR A 202 3.19 -15.45 33.75
N HIS A 203 2.08 -15.56 33.03
CA HIS A 203 1.80 -16.70 32.15
C HIS A 203 1.88 -16.23 30.71
N TRP A 204 2.95 -16.64 30.02
CA TRP A 204 3.23 -16.23 28.65
C TRP A 204 3.90 -17.35 27.86
N PRO A 205 3.56 -17.56 26.56
CA PRO A 205 4.04 -18.69 25.78
C PRO A 205 5.56 -18.82 25.67
N ALA A 206 6.26 -17.69 25.55
CA ALA A 206 7.72 -17.65 25.37
C ALA A 206 8.52 -17.73 26.68
N ASN A 207 7.85 -17.78 27.83
CA ASN A 207 8.52 -17.85 29.12
C ASN A 207 9.13 -19.24 29.33
N ARG A 208 10.42 -19.28 29.73
CA ARG A 208 11.08 -20.56 30.07
C ARG A 208 10.40 -21.26 31.24
N TYR A 209 9.90 -20.46 32.18
CA TYR A 209 9.08 -20.85 33.31
C TYR A 209 8.07 -19.72 33.56
N PRO A 210 6.83 -20.02 33.98
CA PRO A 210 5.93 -18.99 34.51
C PRO A 210 6.65 -18.19 35.60
N GLU A 211 6.40 -16.87 35.70
CA GLU A 211 7.10 -16.02 36.67
C GLU A 211 6.82 -16.43 38.12
N ASN A 212 5.66 -17.03 38.39
CA ASN A 212 5.29 -17.60 39.69
C ASN A 212 5.74 -19.06 39.87
N PHE A 213 6.63 -19.55 39.00
CA PHE A 213 7.11 -20.94 38.92
C PHE A 213 6.01 -22.02 38.94
N TRP A 214 4.76 -21.68 38.63
CA TRP A 214 3.65 -22.65 38.58
C TRP A 214 3.75 -23.52 37.32
N LEU A 215 4.65 -24.51 37.36
CA LEU A 215 5.00 -25.39 36.25
C LEU A 215 3.81 -26.06 35.54
N PRO A 216 2.68 -26.39 36.19
CA PRO A 216 1.51 -26.91 35.47
C PRO A 216 0.95 -25.95 34.40
N LYS A 217 1.22 -24.64 34.49
CA LYS A 217 0.85 -23.64 33.47
C LYS A 217 1.96 -23.36 32.45
N LYS A 218 3.05 -24.14 32.42
CA LYS A 218 4.11 -24.01 31.41
C LYS A 218 3.69 -24.67 30.10
N TYR A 219 3.99 -24.03 28.97
CA TYR A 219 3.79 -24.61 27.63
C TYR A 219 4.80 -25.72 27.33
N LEU A 220 4.35 -26.78 26.68
CA LEU A 220 5.26 -27.76 26.08
C LEU A 220 6.03 -27.15 24.90
N SER A 221 5.36 -26.31 24.10
CA SER A 221 5.90 -25.64 22.90
C SER A 221 6.69 -24.35 23.19
N THR A 222 7.11 -24.10 24.43
CA THR A 222 7.85 -22.86 24.81
C THR A 222 9.04 -22.57 23.88
N THR A 223 9.79 -23.59 23.47
CA THR A 223 10.95 -23.40 22.58
C THR A 223 10.52 -22.84 21.21
N ALA A 224 9.48 -23.41 20.60
CA ALA A 224 8.95 -22.96 19.31
C ALA A 224 8.51 -21.49 19.36
N PHE A 225 7.79 -21.08 20.42
CA PHE A 225 7.43 -19.67 20.63
C PHE A 225 8.66 -18.78 20.75
N ARG A 226 9.68 -19.19 21.50
CA ARG A 226 10.92 -18.41 21.65
C ARG A 226 11.71 -18.29 20.35
N ASP A 227 11.60 -19.27 19.46
CA ASP A 227 12.30 -19.27 18.17
C ASP A 227 11.65 -18.33 17.15
N LEU A 228 10.39 -17.93 17.35
CA LEU A 228 9.73 -16.87 16.56
C LEU A 228 10.41 -15.51 16.69
N ALA A 229 11.05 -15.21 17.83
CA ALA A 229 11.79 -13.96 18.01
C ALA A 229 12.95 -13.81 17.00
N GLY A 230 13.44 -14.94 16.47
CA GLY A 230 14.43 -15.03 15.40
C GLY A 230 13.82 -15.33 14.02
N SER A 231 12.56 -14.93 13.75
CA SER A 231 11.91 -15.11 12.46
C SER A 231 11.51 -13.76 11.84
N GLU A 232 12.06 -13.47 10.65
CA GLU A 232 11.68 -12.30 9.85
C GLU A 232 10.20 -12.32 9.48
N GLU A 233 9.67 -13.48 9.11
CA GLU A 233 8.24 -13.66 8.81
C GLU A 233 7.37 -13.34 10.02
N PHE A 234 7.76 -13.77 11.24
CA PHE A 234 7.03 -13.42 12.45
C PHE A 234 7.02 -11.91 12.70
N LYS A 235 8.14 -11.21 12.47
CA LYS A 235 8.21 -9.76 12.62
C LYS A 235 7.27 -9.03 11.65
N GLU A 236 7.18 -9.52 10.42
CA GLU A 236 6.20 -9.02 9.46
C GLU A 236 4.76 -9.26 9.93
N GLN A 237 4.43 -10.49 10.35
CA GLN A 237 3.10 -10.83 10.88
C GLN A 237 2.73 -10.02 12.13
N MET A 238 3.70 -9.74 13.00
CA MET A 238 3.55 -8.90 14.19
C MET A 238 3.17 -7.47 13.80
N PHE A 239 3.92 -6.83 12.90
CA PHE A 239 3.59 -5.48 12.46
C PHE A 239 2.26 -5.40 11.73
N GLU A 240 1.89 -6.43 10.96
CA GLU A 240 0.57 -6.52 10.35
C GLU A 240 -0.54 -6.62 11.42
N ALA A 241 -0.34 -7.44 12.45
CA ALA A 241 -1.30 -7.56 13.56
C ALA A 241 -1.46 -6.24 14.34
N LEU A 242 -0.35 -5.55 14.62
CA LEU A 242 -0.37 -4.26 15.33
C LEU A 242 -1.04 -3.17 14.48
N THR A 243 -0.74 -3.13 13.18
CA THR A 243 -1.42 -2.22 12.24
C THR A 243 -2.92 -2.53 12.19
N HIS A 244 -3.30 -3.81 12.18
CA HIS A 244 -4.71 -4.20 12.20
C HIS A 244 -5.45 -3.63 13.42
N GLN A 245 -4.88 -3.76 14.61
CA GLN A 245 -5.46 -3.19 15.83
C GLN A 245 -5.55 -1.66 15.79
N LEU A 246 -4.49 -0.97 15.32
CA LEU A 246 -4.47 0.49 15.20
C LEU A 246 -5.57 1.03 14.27
N LEU A 247 -5.89 0.29 13.20
CA LEU A 247 -6.86 0.70 12.19
C LEU A 247 -8.30 0.27 12.50
N THR A 248 -8.50 -0.81 13.24
CA THR A 248 -9.84 -1.33 13.58
C THR A 248 -10.42 -0.75 14.87
N TYR A 249 -9.61 -0.09 15.69
CA TYR A 249 -10.12 0.67 16.83
C TYR A 249 -10.98 1.83 16.33
N ASP A 250 -12.27 1.83 16.69
CA ASP A 250 -13.20 2.94 16.48
C ASP A 250 -14.05 3.10 17.75
N PRO A 251 -13.92 4.20 18.51
CA PRO A 251 -14.63 4.38 19.77
C PRO A 251 -16.15 4.41 19.59
N ASP A 252 -16.66 4.88 18.43
CA ASP A 252 -18.10 4.89 18.16
C ASP A 252 -18.62 3.46 17.96
N ALA A 253 -17.90 2.66 17.17
CA ALA A 253 -18.26 1.27 16.93
C ALA A 253 -18.10 0.42 18.19
N LEU A 254 -17.02 0.65 18.96
CA LEU A 254 -16.81 0.00 20.24
C LEU A 254 -17.92 0.36 21.24
N ARG A 255 -18.32 1.64 21.33
CA ARG A 255 -19.45 2.09 22.16
C ARG A 255 -20.71 1.33 21.79
N SER A 256 -21.11 1.38 20.52
CA SER A 256 -22.33 0.73 20.07
C SER A 256 -22.34 -0.76 20.39
N ARG A 257 -21.19 -1.44 20.23
CA ARG A 257 -21.10 -2.86 20.59
C ARG A 257 -21.20 -3.04 22.10
N LEU A 258 -20.44 -2.30 22.91
CA LEU A 258 -20.49 -2.41 24.37
C LEU A 258 -21.91 -2.16 24.93
N GLU A 259 -22.67 -1.22 24.37
CA GLU A 259 -24.06 -0.96 24.76
C GLU A 259 -24.98 -2.19 24.57
N GLU A 260 -24.74 -3.03 23.56
CA GLU A 260 -25.50 -4.27 23.39
C GLU A 260 -25.19 -5.32 24.47
N TYR A 261 -23.94 -5.37 24.94
CA TYR A 261 -23.47 -6.37 25.91
C TYR A 261 -23.63 -5.93 27.37
N LEU A 262 -23.52 -4.63 27.65
CA LEU A 262 -23.47 -4.06 28.99
C LEU A 262 -24.62 -3.10 29.28
N GLY A 263 -25.34 -2.59 28.26
CA GLY A 263 -26.49 -1.72 28.44
C GLY A 263 -26.18 -0.50 29.31
N ASP A 264 -27.04 -0.28 30.30
CA ASP A 264 -26.97 0.80 31.29
C ASP A 264 -26.31 0.39 32.61
N GLU A 265 -25.61 -0.75 32.66
CA GLU A 265 -24.91 -1.19 33.86
C GLU A 265 -23.92 -0.12 34.35
N PRO A 266 -23.98 0.31 35.62
CA PRO A 266 -23.02 1.25 36.18
C PRO A 266 -21.66 0.57 36.39
N LEU A 267 -20.59 1.36 36.53
CA LEU A 267 -19.29 0.87 36.97
C LEU A 267 -19.42 0.14 38.32
N ASP A 268 -19.92 0.83 39.35
CA ASP A 268 -20.18 0.30 40.70
C ASP A 268 -18.96 -0.43 41.30
N TYR A 269 -17.78 0.20 41.22
CA TYR A 269 -16.56 -0.37 41.80
C TYR A 269 -16.52 -0.23 43.33
N ARG A 270 -17.30 0.70 43.89
CA ARG A 270 -17.44 0.89 45.34
C ARG A 270 -18.29 -0.19 46.02
N SER A 271 -18.85 -1.14 45.26
CA SER A 271 -19.40 -2.40 45.80
C SER A 271 -18.32 -3.37 46.30
N LEU A 272 -17.05 -3.15 45.95
CA LEU A 272 -15.92 -3.99 46.39
C LEU A 272 -15.52 -3.71 47.85
N SER A 273 -14.58 -4.50 48.38
CA SER A 273 -14.00 -4.25 49.69
C SER A 273 -13.23 -2.92 49.75
N GLN A 274 -13.17 -2.31 50.93
CA GLN A 274 -12.49 -1.03 51.13
C GLN A 274 -11.03 -1.03 50.65
N GLU A 275 -10.32 -2.16 50.80
CA GLU A 275 -8.95 -2.33 50.30
C GLU A 275 -8.89 -2.21 48.77
N LYS A 276 -9.80 -2.89 48.06
CA LYS A 276 -9.85 -2.86 46.58
C LYS A 276 -10.25 -1.48 46.06
N ILE A 277 -11.18 -0.80 46.75
CA ILE A 277 -11.58 0.58 46.44
C ILE A 277 -10.36 1.51 46.49
N LEU A 278 -9.64 1.52 47.61
CA LEU A 278 -8.44 2.36 47.78
C LEU A 278 -7.34 1.99 46.78
N GLY A 279 -7.19 0.70 46.45
CA GLY A 279 -6.26 0.23 45.43
C GLY A 279 -6.56 0.79 44.05
N LEU A 280 -7.83 0.74 43.61
CA LEU A 280 -8.26 1.26 42.31
C LEU A 280 -8.14 2.79 42.22
N GLU A 281 -8.59 3.52 43.24
CA GLU A 281 -8.46 4.99 43.30
C GLU A 281 -7.00 5.44 43.30
N LYS A 282 -6.10 4.66 43.94
CA LYS A 282 -4.66 4.91 43.88
C LYS A 282 -4.07 4.60 42.51
N ALA A 283 -4.48 3.50 41.88
CA ALA A 283 -3.96 3.06 40.60
C ALA A 283 -4.33 4.03 39.47
N ASN A 284 -5.58 4.49 39.42
CA ASN A 284 -6.01 5.50 38.46
C ASN A 284 -7.16 6.36 39.02
N PRO A 285 -6.86 7.52 39.65
CA PRO A 285 -7.88 8.37 40.27
C PRO A 285 -8.82 9.05 39.26
N VAL A 286 -8.45 9.06 37.96
CA VAL A 286 -9.29 9.61 36.89
C VAL A 286 -10.39 8.61 36.53
N LEU A 287 -10.05 7.32 36.41
CA LEU A 287 -11.02 6.27 36.09
C LEU A 287 -11.82 5.81 37.31
N PHE A 288 -11.23 5.83 38.51
CA PHE A 288 -11.86 5.38 39.73
C PHE A 288 -11.95 6.52 40.75
N ASN A 289 -13.15 7.06 40.92
CA ASN A 289 -13.48 8.02 41.96
C ASN A 289 -15.00 8.01 42.23
N ALA A 290 -15.44 8.79 43.22
CA ALA A 290 -16.85 8.87 43.60
C ALA A 290 -17.78 9.34 42.46
N GLU A 291 -17.28 10.09 41.49
CA GLU A 291 -18.04 10.55 40.34
C GLU A 291 -18.18 9.44 39.27
N THR A 292 -17.08 8.76 38.94
CA THR A 292 -17.06 7.72 37.91
C THR A 292 -17.73 6.41 38.35
N ASP A 293 -17.78 6.13 39.66
CA ASP A 293 -18.46 4.96 40.23
C ASP A 293 -19.90 4.79 39.74
N ARG A 294 -20.60 5.91 39.54
CA ARG A 294 -22.01 5.94 39.10
C ARG A 294 -22.19 6.09 37.59
N LYS A 295 -21.09 6.25 36.84
CA LYS A 295 -21.16 6.37 35.37
C LYS A 295 -21.37 5.00 34.75
N SER A 296 -21.82 5.00 33.50
CA SER A 296 -22.00 3.79 32.72
C SER A 296 -20.69 3.01 32.61
N MET A 297 -20.78 1.69 32.77
CA MET A 297 -19.68 0.76 32.50
C MET A 297 -19.19 0.88 31.05
N VAL A 298 -20.07 1.22 30.11
CA VAL A 298 -19.68 1.49 28.71
C VAL A 298 -18.71 2.67 28.63
N ASP A 299 -19.05 3.81 29.23
CA ASP A 299 -18.19 5.01 29.24
C ASP A 299 -16.85 4.74 29.92
N HIS A 300 -16.88 3.99 31.02
CA HIS A 300 -15.67 3.56 31.71
C HIS A 300 -14.77 2.70 30.82
N MET A 301 -15.34 1.67 30.16
CA MET A 301 -14.56 0.80 29.29
C MET A 301 -14.06 1.50 28.03
N LEU A 302 -14.78 2.49 27.51
CA LEU A 302 -14.27 3.34 26.43
C LEU A 302 -13.04 4.13 26.88
N ALA A 303 -13.05 4.67 28.10
CA ALA A 303 -11.89 5.38 28.65
C ALA A 303 -10.70 4.43 28.89
N VAL A 304 -10.94 3.22 29.40
CA VAL A 304 -9.91 2.17 29.53
C VAL A 304 -9.33 1.81 28.16
N SER A 305 -10.17 1.53 27.17
CA SER A 305 -9.72 1.16 25.82
C SER A 305 -9.03 2.32 25.10
N GLN A 306 -9.40 3.57 25.35
CA GLN A 306 -8.68 4.74 24.80
C GLN A 306 -7.28 4.85 25.41
N GLU A 307 -7.13 4.65 26.72
CA GLU A 307 -5.81 4.65 27.37
C GLU A 307 -4.88 3.58 26.78
N GLU A 308 -5.41 2.37 26.55
CA GLU A 308 -4.69 1.26 25.93
C GLU A 308 -4.39 1.49 24.44
N TYR A 309 -5.34 2.09 23.71
CA TYR A 309 -5.11 2.50 22.33
C TYR A 309 -3.98 3.52 22.24
N ASP A 310 -3.96 4.54 23.10
CA ASP A 310 -2.92 5.55 23.10
C ASP A 310 -1.56 4.94 23.44
N GLU A 311 -1.51 3.96 24.34
CA GLU A 311 -0.31 3.20 24.65
C GLU A 311 0.19 2.35 23.47
N LEU A 312 -0.70 1.58 22.85
CA LEU A 312 -0.41 0.84 21.61
C LEU A 312 0.09 1.79 20.53
N PHE A 313 -0.57 2.93 20.36
CA PHE A 313 -0.21 3.95 19.37
C PHE A 313 1.20 4.46 19.63
N ARG A 314 1.52 4.90 20.85
CA ARG A 314 2.87 5.39 21.18
C ARG A 314 3.95 4.31 20.98
N ALA A 315 3.70 3.10 21.46
CA ALA A 315 4.67 2.01 21.40
C ALA A 315 4.94 1.56 19.95
N VAL A 316 3.92 1.51 19.10
CA VAL A 316 4.03 1.00 17.72
C VAL A 316 4.38 2.12 16.75
N VAL A 317 3.61 3.21 16.74
CA VAL A 317 3.74 4.25 15.71
C VAL A 317 5.08 4.94 15.77
N TYR A 318 5.61 5.16 16.99
CA TYR A 318 6.92 5.77 17.19
C TYR A 318 8.06 4.77 17.30
N TYR A 319 7.82 3.49 17.01
CA TYR A 319 8.84 2.45 17.13
C TYR A 319 10.02 2.72 16.18
N PRO A 320 11.22 3.03 16.72
CA PRO A 320 12.36 3.46 15.90
C PRO A 320 13.07 2.31 15.18
N GLY A 321 12.68 1.06 15.47
CA GLY A 321 13.42 -0.13 15.07
C GLY A 321 14.44 -0.55 16.12
N CYS A 322 14.95 -1.77 15.97
CA CYS A 322 15.99 -2.35 16.80
C CYS A 322 17.06 -2.95 15.88
N PRO A 323 18.32 -2.44 15.90
CA PRO A 323 19.38 -2.97 15.04
C PRO A 323 19.64 -4.47 15.26
N SER A 324 19.45 -4.96 16.49
CA SER A 324 19.61 -6.36 16.85
C SER A 324 18.85 -6.65 18.14
N ASN A 325 17.85 -7.54 18.07
CA ASN A 325 17.11 -8.01 19.24
C ASN A 325 17.90 -9.08 20.02
N ARG A 326 17.32 -9.63 21.09
CA ARG A 326 17.98 -10.69 21.91
C ARG A 326 18.35 -11.97 21.15
N ARG A 327 17.83 -12.15 19.92
CA ARG A 327 18.15 -13.27 19.02
C ARG A 327 19.14 -12.90 17.91
N GLY A 328 19.65 -11.67 17.90
CA GLY A 328 20.60 -11.22 16.88
C GLY A 328 19.96 -10.76 15.57
N ILE A 329 18.62 -10.59 15.52
CA ILE A 329 17.90 -10.19 14.31
C ILE A 329 17.52 -8.71 14.38
N ARG A 330 17.71 -8.00 13.27
CA ARG A 330 17.22 -6.63 13.08
C ARG A 330 15.70 -6.60 13.09
N VAL A 331 15.11 -5.65 13.80
CA VAL A 331 13.68 -5.33 13.70
C VAL A 331 13.58 -3.95 13.04
N PRO A 332 12.94 -3.83 11.86
CA PRO A 332 12.82 -2.55 11.17
C PRO A 332 11.98 -1.57 12.00
N SER A 333 12.10 -0.28 11.71
CA SER A 333 11.18 0.71 12.30
C SER A 333 9.75 0.47 11.80
N PHE A 334 8.75 0.93 12.53
CA PHE A 334 7.37 0.80 12.08
C PHE A 334 7.13 1.57 10.78
N ASN A 335 7.78 2.73 10.62
CA ASN A 335 7.76 3.49 9.39
C ASN A 335 8.32 2.70 8.18
N GLU A 336 9.44 2.00 8.36
CA GLU A 336 10.02 1.16 7.31
C GLU A 336 9.09 0.00 6.94
N TYR A 337 8.41 -0.60 7.93
CA TYR A 337 7.37 -1.59 7.67
C TYR A 337 6.26 -1.00 6.80
N LEU A 338 5.69 0.15 7.17
CA LEU A 338 4.62 0.79 6.39
C LEU A 338 5.09 1.14 4.97
N ALA A 339 6.33 1.60 4.82
CA ALA A 339 6.97 1.91 3.54
C ALA A 339 7.04 0.70 2.60
N LYS A 340 7.37 -0.46 3.15
CA LYS A 340 7.52 -1.71 2.39
C LYS A 340 6.21 -2.49 2.25
N LYS A 341 5.22 -2.28 3.13
CA LYS A 341 3.96 -3.05 3.17
C LYS A 341 2.70 -2.18 3.02
N PRO A 342 2.59 -1.37 1.96
CA PRO A 342 1.45 -0.46 1.78
C PRO A 342 0.10 -1.18 1.64
N LYS A 343 0.04 -2.43 1.21
CA LYS A 343 -1.23 -3.17 1.03
C LYS A 343 -1.84 -3.68 2.34
N VAL A 344 -1.18 -3.46 3.48
CA VAL A 344 -1.76 -3.81 4.79
C VAL A 344 -3.14 -3.17 4.98
N VAL A 345 -3.32 -1.90 4.56
CA VAL A 345 -4.61 -1.20 4.67
C VAL A 345 -5.70 -1.85 3.82
N GLU A 346 -5.37 -2.35 2.63
CA GLU A 346 -6.31 -3.06 1.76
C GLU A 346 -6.75 -4.38 2.41
N ARG A 347 -5.82 -5.12 3.01
CA ARG A 347 -6.13 -6.36 3.74
C ARG A 347 -7.02 -6.09 4.96
N VAL A 348 -6.75 -5.02 5.71
CA VAL A 348 -7.62 -4.60 6.82
C VAL A 348 -9.03 -4.27 6.31
N LYS A 349 -9.15 -3.48 5.24
CA LYS A 349 -10.46 -3.14 4.65
C LYS A 349 -11.23 -4.35 4.13
N GLN A 350 -10.53 -5.32 3.53
CA GLN A 350 -11.14 -6.57 3.10
C GLN A 350 -11.68 -7.35 4.30
N TRP A 351 -10.90 -7.44 5.37
CA TRP A 351 -11.32 -8.11 6.61
C TRP A 351 -12.52 -7.40 7.25
N THR A 352 -12.48 -6.07 7.42
CA THR A 352 -13.60 -5.32 8.03
C THR A 352 -14.86 -5.37 7.17
N SER A 353 -14.73 -5.41 5.84
CA SER A 353 -15.87 -5.60 4.95
C SER A 353 -16.50 -6.99 5.10
N ALA A 354 -15.68 -8.03 5.27
CA ALA A 354 -16.17 -9.38 5.55
C ALA A 354 -16.88 -9.45 6.91
N GLU A 355 -16.36 -8.78 7.94
CA GLU A 355 -17.03 -8.70 9.25
C GLU A 355 -18.37 -7.94 9.16
N ASN A 356 -18.41 -6.81 8.44
CA ASN A 356 -19.67 -6.08 8.19
C ASN A 356 -20.69 -6.94 7.42
N GLN A 357 -20.24 -7.76 6.47
CA GLN A 357 -21.13 -8.66 5.72
C GLN A 357 -21.77 -9.72 6.63
N LYS A 358 -21.06 -10.24 7.64
CA LYS A 358 -21.65 -11.14 8.63
C LYS A 358 -22.80 -10.48 9.39
N VAL A 359 -22.64 -9.19 9.71
CA VAL A 359 -23.69 -8.38 10.34
C VAL A 359 -24.89 -8.24 9.42
N ASP A 360 -24.67 -7.97 8.12
CA ASP A 360 -25.76 -7.90 7.14
C ASP A 360 -26.57 -9.19 7.07
N VAL A 361 -25.89 -10.33 7.05
CA VAL A 361 -26.55 -11.65 7.05
C VAL A 361 -27.36 -11.87 8.34
N ALA A 362 -26.83 -11.46 9.49
CA ALA A 362 -27.54 -11.57 10.77
C ALA A 362 -28.80 -10.67 10.80
N VAL A 363 -28.69 -9.43 10.31
CA VAL A 363 -29.81 -8.48 10.18
C VAL A 363 -30.87 -8.99 9.21
N GLU A 364 -30.46 -9.52 8.05
CA GLU A 364 -31.40 -10.09 7.08
C GLU A 364 -32.13 -11.31 7.66
N THR A 365 -31.40 -12.17 8.37
CA THR A 365 -31.95 -13.35 9.04
C THR A 365 -32.98 -12.92 10.11
N HIS A 366 -32.66 -11.89 10.89
CA HIS A 366 -33.59 -11.30 11.86
C HIS A 366 -34.87 -10.77 11.21
N ASN A 367 -34.71 -9.95 10.15
CA ASN A 367 -35.84 -9.36 9.43
C ASN A 367 -36.77 -10.40 8.80
N LYS A 368 -36.24 -11.59 8.48
CA LYS A 368 -37.03 -12.74 8.01
C LYS A 368 -37.72 -13.48 9.16
N LEU A 369 -36.99 -13.78 10.24
CA LEU A 369 -37.49 -14.59 11.35
C LEU A 369 -38.55 -13.87 12.20
N MET A 370 -38.38 -12.56 12.43
CA MET A 370 -39.26 -11.83 13.35
C MET A 370 -40.73 -11.79 12.93
N PRO A 371 -41.08 -11.44 11.67
CA PRO A 371 -42.47 -11.49 11.22
C PRO A 371 -43.06 -12.91 11.29
N GLU A 372 -42.24 -13.94 11.06
CA GLU A 372 -42.68 -15.34 11.16
C GLU A 372 -42.97 -15.74 12.61
N ILE A 373 -42.08 -15.39 13.55
CA ILE A 373 -42.28 -15.63 14.98
C ILE A 373 -43.55 -14.93 15.44
N GLN A 374 -43.74 -13.65 15.07
CA GLN A 374 -44.93 -12.88 15.41
C GLN A 374 -46.22 -13.50 14.84
N ARG A 375 -46.19 -13.95 13.58
CA ARG A 375 -47.34 -14.62 12.94
C ARG A 375 -47.69 -15.94 13.64
N ARG A 376 -46.69 -16.78 13.92
CA ARG A 376 -46.89 -18.06 14.63
C ARG A 376 -47.39 -17.84 16.06
N LYS A 377 -46.87 -16.82 16.75
CA LYS A 377 -47.29 -16.42 18.09
C LYS A 377 -48.76 -16.02 18.10
N LEU A 378 -49.18 -15.16 17.18
CA LEU A 378 -50.58 -14.74 17.06
C LEU A 378 -51.50 -15.94 16.78
N SER A 379 -51.12 -16.81 15.84
CA SER A 379 -51.88 -18.02 15.52
C SER A 379 -52.01 -18.98 16.72
N LEU A 380 -50.95 -19.16 17.51
CA LEU A 380 -51.01 -19.99 18.72
C LEU A 380 -51.84 -19.33 19.84
N GLN A 381 -51.80 -18.00 19.95
CA GLN A 381 -52.67 -17.28 20.88
C GLN A 381 -54.16 -17.48 20.52
N GLU A 382 -54.51 -17.35 19.24
CA GLU A 382 -55.88 -17.60 18.76
C GLU A 382 -56.32 -19.04 19.01
N GLU A 383 -55.46 -20.04 18.75
CA GLU A 383 -55.78 -21.45 19.01
C GLU A 383 -55.95 -21.72 20.52
N LEU A 384 -55.09 -21.14 21.36
CA LEU A 384 -55.17 -21.29 22.82
C LEU A 384 -56.46 -20.67 23.38
N GLU A 385 -56.84 -19.47 22.92
CA GLU A 385 -58.10 -18.82 23.31
C GLU A 385 -59.32 -19.60 22.83
N ALA A 386 -59.30 -20.12 21.59
CA ALA A 386 -60.36 -20.97 21.07
C ALA A 386 -60.50 -22.27 21.88
N HIS A 387 -59.39 -22.87 22.28
CA HIS A 387 -59.36 -24.08 23.13
C HIS A 387 -59.92 -23.81 24.53
N LYS A 388 -59.49 -22.73 25.18
CA LYS A 388 -59.99 -22.29 26.50
C LYS A 388 -61.49 -22.00 26.50
N LYS A 389 -62.04 -21.54 25.37
CA LYS A 389 -63.48 -21.31 25.20
C LYS A 389 -64.32 -22.60 25.12
N HIS A 390 -63.74 -23.70 24.65
CA HIS A 390 -64.45 -24.98 24.46
C HIS A 390 -64.21 -26.00 25.57
N VAL A 391 -63.13 -25.88 26.34
CA VAL A 391 -62.76 -26.79 27.44
C VAL A 391 -62.42 -25.94 28.68
N PRO A 392 -63.42 -25.52 29.48
CA PRO A 392 -63.22 -24.37 30.37
C PRO A 392 -62.55 -24.68 31.72
N GLU A 393 -62.43 -25.94 32.15
CA GLU A 393 -62.24 -26.21 33.60
C GLU A 393 -61.14 -27.21 34.00
N VAL A 394 -60.44 -27.90 33.08
CA VAL A 394 -59.34 -28.82 33.47
C VAL A 394 -58.15 -28.69 32.50
N PRO A 395 -56.90 -28.57 32.99
CA PRO A 395 -55.71 -28.59 32.14
C PRO A 395 -55.64 -29.93 31.40
N ASP A 396 -55.84 -29.89 30.09
CA ASP A 396 -55.67 -31.04 29.21
C ASP A 396 -54.30 -30.96 28.51
N LYS A 397 -53.83 -32.11 28.02
CA LYS A 397 -52.50 -32.21 27.38
C LYS A 397 -52.35 -31.24 26.20
N LYS A 398 -53.43 -30.93 25.49
CA LYS A 398 -53.42 -30.02 24.35
C LYS A 398 -53.23 -28.57 24.80
N GLY A 399 -53.97 -28.11 25.80
CA GLY A 399 -53.82 -26.77 26.36
C GLY A 399 -52.42 -26.52 26.92
N SER A 400 -51.86 -27.46 27.68
CA SER A 400 -50.49 -27.35 28.21
C SER A 400 -49.42 -27.28 27.11
N ALA A 401 -49.56 -28.06 26.03
CA ALA A 401 -48.61 -28.05 24.91
C ALA A 401 -48.67 -26.73 24.11
N LEU A 402 -49.86 -26.14 23.95
CA LEU A 402 -50.05 -24.84 23.31
C LEU A 402 -49.42 -23.71 24.15
N GLU A 403 -49.61 -23.73 25.48
CA GLU A 403 -48.98 -22.77 26.39
C GLU A 403 -47.45 -22.88 26.37
N GLU A 404 -46.89 -24.08 26.39
CA GLU A 404 -45.45 -24.32 26.28
C GLU A 404 -44.88 -23.80 24.94
N SER A 405 -45.58 -24.07 23.83
CA SER A 405 -45.17 -23.61 22.50
C SER A 405 -45.25 -22.09 22.36
N LEU A 406 -46.29 -21.46 22.93
CA LEU A 406 -46.45 -20.01 22.96
C LEU A 406 -45.37 -19.34 23.79
N GLU A 407 -45.04 -19.91 24.96
CA GLU A 407 -43.96 -19.43 25.81
C GLU A 407 -42.60 -19.54 25.11
N LYS A 408 -42.36 -20.62 24.37
CA LYS A 408 -41.17 -20.77 23.53
C LYS A 408 -41.07 -19.68 22.47
N LEU A 409 -42.17 -19.34 21.78
CA LEU A 409 -42.17 -18.26 20.79
C LEU A 409 -41.99 -16.87 21.41
N LYS A 410 -42.57 -16.60 22.59
CA LYS A 410 -42.31 -15.35 23.33
C LYS A 410 -40.84 -15.22 23.70
N LYS A 411 -40.22 -16.31 24.17
CA LYS A 411 -38.78 -16.36 24.45
C LYS A 411 -37.93 -16.12 23.20
N MET A 412 -38.31 -16.70 22.05
CA MET A 412 -37.65 -16.46 20.77
C MET A 412 -37.81 -15.01 20.27
N GLU A 413 -38.99 -14.43 20.40
CA GLU A 413 -39.24 -13.03 20.02
C GLU A 413 -38.40 -12.06 20.88
N ALA A 414 -38.33 -12.30 22.19
CA ALA A 414 -37.53 -11.51 23.11
C ALA A 414 -36.02 -11.64 22.83
N SER A 415 -35.53 -12.84 22.45
CA SER A 415 -34.12 -13.03 22.08
C SER A 415 -33.79 -12.48 20.70
N CYS A 416 -34.78 -12.25 19.84
CA CYS A 416 -34.56 -11.73 18.50
C CYS A 416 -34.11 -10.27 18.43
N ALA A 417 -34.45 -9.41 19.40
CA ALA A 417 -34.01 -8.02 19.40
C ALA A 417 -32.47 -7.87 19.39
N ALA A 418 -31.73 -8.90 19.82
CA ALA A 418 -30.26 -8.91 19.92
C ALA A 418 -29.50 -9.19 18.62
N TYR A 419 -30.20 -9.34 17.50
CA TYR A 419 -29.61 -9.75 16.21
C TYR A 419 -29.08 -8.58 15.37
N CYS A 420 -29.60 -7.38 15.58
CA CYS A 420 -29.20 -6.23 14.78
C CYS A 420 -28.13 -5.47 15.54
N MET A 421 -26.85 -5.67 15.17
CA MET A 421 -25.87 -4.65 15.52
C MET A 421 -26.35 -3.34 14.90
N SER A 422 -26.29 -2.27 15.68
CA SER A 422 -26.61 -0.95 15.12
C SER A 422 -25.65 -0.63 13.98
N ASP A 423 -26.09 0.18 13.00
CA ASP A 423 -25.20 0.62 11.93
C ASP A 423 -23.97 1.38 12.48
N ALA A 424 -24.07 1.97 13.66
CA ALA A 424 -22.94 2.60 14.34
C ALA A 424 -21.89 1.58 14.83
N GLY A 425 -22.24 0.30 15.01
CA GLY A 425 -21.33 -0.79 15.38
C GLY A 425 -20.52 -1.37 14.21
N ARG A 426 -20.74 -0.88 12.98
CA ARG A 426 -20.04 -1.31 11.76
C ARG A 426 -18.71 -0.61 11.60
N TYR A 427 -17.78 -1.26 10.90
CA TYR A 427 -16.53 -0.62 10.50
C TYR A 427 -16.73 0.34 9.33
N ASP A 428 -16.05 1.48 9.36
CA ASP A 428 -16.09 2.50 8.31
C ASP A 428 -14.76 2.53 7.53
N ASN A 429 -14.83 2.22 6.23
CA ASN A 429 -13.67 2.18 5.35
C ASN A 429 -13.01 3.55 5.13
N GLU A 430 -13.77 4.65 5.21
CA GLU A 430 -13.23 6.01 5.14
C GLU A 430 -12.47 6.35 6.43
N LYS A 431 -13.06 6.06 7.60
CA LYS A 431 -12.36 6.23 8.90
C LYS A 431 -11.06 5.41 8.94
N ILE A 432 -11.08 4.15 8.49
CA ILE A 432 -9.88 3.30 8.39
C ILE A 432 -8.81 3.96 7.50
N SER A 433 -9.22 4.50 6.35
CA SER A 433 -8.31 5.21 5.44
C SER A 433 -7.68 6.44 6.08
N LYS A 434 -8.48 7.26 6.77
CA LYS A 434 -7.98 8.45 7.48
C LYS A 434 -7.07 8.08 8.64
N ARG A 435 -7.43 7.06 9.43
CA ARG A 435 -6.58 6.53 10.52
C ARG A 435 -5.25 6.03 10.00
N PHE A 436 -5.25 5.33 8.85
CA PHE A 436 -4.01 4.90 8.21
C PHE A 436 -3.13 6.10 7.83
N HIS A 437 -3.72 7.17 7.30
CA HIS A 437 -2.98 8.40 7.02
C HIS A 437 -2.40 9.02 8.30
N LYS A 438 -3.16 9.06 9.41
CA LYS A 438 -2.65 9.53 10.71
C LYS A 438 -1.49 8.67 11.21
N VAL A 439 -1.68 7.35 11.27
CA VAL A 439 -0.66 6.38 11.69
C VAL A 439 0.61 6.52 10.87
N TRP A 440 0.48 6.63 9.55
CA TRP A 440 1.61 6.83 8.66
C TRP A 440 2.30 8.17 8.91
N ARG A 441 1.55 9.28 8.99
CA ARG A 441 2.09 10.62 9.27
C ARG A 441 2.88 10.61 10.57
N ASP A 442 2.25 10.12 11.63
CA ASP A 442 2.75 10.15 13.00
C ASP A 442 3.98 9.25 13.16
N SER A 443 4.12 8.20 12.34
CA SER A 443 5.32 7.35 12.32
C SER A 443 6.59 8.09 11.89
N PHE A 444 6.47 9.28 11.31
CA PHE A 444 7.62 10.12 10.97
C PHE A 444 8.02 11.12 12.04
N LEU A 445 7.24 11.25 13.12
CA LEU A 445 7.54 12.18 14.21
C LEU A 445 8.96 11.94 14.80
N PRO A 446 9.43 10.70 15.05
CA PRO A 446 10.78 10.49 15.57
C PRO A 446 11.87 11.08 14.67
N TYR A 447 11.70 11.02 13.34
CA TYR A 447 12.66 11.56 12.39
C TYR A 447 12.63 13.09 12.33
N ILE A 448 11.45 13.70 12.42
CA ILE A 448 11.34 15.16 12.54
C ILE A 448 11.98 15.65 13.85
N ASN A 449 11.75 14.93 14.96
CA ASN A 449 12.40 15.23 16.23
C ASN A 449 13.92 15.07 16.15
N GLN A 450 14.41 14.05 15.44
CA GLN A 450 15.85 13.88 15.18
C GLN A 450 16.43 15.06 14.42
N ILE A 451 15.78 15.55 13.35
CA ILE A 451 16.21 16.73 12.60
C ILE A 451 16.29 17.97 13.51
N LEU A 452 15.23 18.22 14.28
CA LEU A 452 15.16 19.37 15.20
C LEU A 452 16.27 19.29 16.27
N GLN A 453 16.49 18.10 16.83
CA GLN A 453 17.56 17.87 17.81
C GLN A 453 18.96 18.02 17.19
N SER A 454 19.18 17.58 15.94
CA SER A 454 20.45 17.79 15.24
C SER A 454 20.70 19.28 14.97
N LEU A 455 19.67 20.06 14.66
CA LEU A 455 19.77 21.52 14.55
C LEU A 455 20.10 22.16 15.90
N ASP A 456 19.44 21.74 16.99
CA ASP A 456 19.74 22.21 18.35
C ASP A 456 21.19 21.85 18.77
N GLY A 457 21.66 20.67 18.36
CA GLY A 457 23.04 20.21 18.56
C GLY A 457 24.05 21.08 17.81
N LEU A 458 23.81 21.35 16.53
CA LEU A 458 24.65 22.23 15.71
C LEU A 458 24.70 23.66 16.28
N GLU A 459 23.55 24.19 16.70
CA GLU A 459 23.47 25.48 17.38
C GLU A 459 24.37 25.52 18.62
N ARG A 460 24.35 24.48 19.46
CA ARG A 460 25.24 24.40 20.62
C ARG A 460 26.71 24.32 20.24
N SER A 461 27.07 23.50 19.26
CA SER A 461 28.45 23.35 18.80
C SER A 461 29.03 24.70 18.34
N ILE A 462 28.21 25.52 17.67
CA ILE A 462 28.57 26.88 17.27
C ILE A 462 28.67 27.81 18.49
N LEU A 463 27.71 27.77 19.41
CA LEU A 463 27.73 28.58 20.64
C LEU A 463 28.95 28.27 21.53
N GLN A 464 29.35 27.00 21.66
CA GLN A 464 30.57 26.60 22.38
C GLN A 464 31.84 27.09 21.67
N GLY A 465 31.84 27.13 20.33
CA GLY A 465 32.94 27.72 19.57
C GLY A 465 33.05 29.24 19.77
N LEU A 466 31.92 29.92 19.99
CA LEU A 466 31.85 31.37 20.17
C LEU A 466 32.06 31.83 21.63
N ASN A 467 31.64 31.04 22.61
CA ASN A 467 31.78 31.35 24.03
C ASN A 467 32.86 30.46 24.65
N SER A 468 33.91 31.04 25.24
CA SER A 468 35.02 30.31 25.89
C SER A 468 34.62 29.53 27.17
N HIS A 469 33.33 29.26 27.39
CA HIS A 469 32.78 28.58 28.57
C HIS A 469 31.98 27.35 28.12
N SER A 470 32.20 26.23 28.79
CA SER A 470 31.46 24.99 28.52
C SER A 470 29.98 25.18 28.90
N LEU A 471 29.07 25.02 27.94
CA LEU A 471 27.64 24.89 28.24
C LEU A 471 27.39 23.59 29.03
N PRO A 472 26.41 23.57 29.96
CA PRO A 472 26.03 22.33 30.64
C PRO A 472 25.72 21.24 29.60
N SER A 473 26.21 20.03 29.83
CA SER A 473 25.79 18.86 29.05
C SER A 473 24.27 18.72 29.21
N ILE A 474 23.51 18.61 28.12
CA ILE A 474 22.20 17.96 28.28
C ILE A 474 22.52 16.53 28.70
N GLU A 475 21.88 16.02 29.74
CA GLU A 475 21.59 14.59 29.80
C GLU A 475 20.77 14.23 28.54
N SER A 476 21.45 13.85 27.47
CA SER A 476 20.88 13.53 26.16
C SER A 476 20.14 12.19 26.15
N LYS A 477 19.37 11.90 27.19
CA LYS A 477 18.39 10.83 27.15
C LYS A 477 17.06 11.45 26.72
N PRO A 478 16.74 11.47 25.41
CA PRO A 478 15.37 11.74 25.02
C PRO A 478 14.47 10.80 25.82
N VAL A 479 13.48 11.36 26.52
CA VAL A 479 12.47 10.55 27.19
C VAL A 479 11.86 9.64 26.12
N PRO A 480 11.90 8.31 26.30
CA PRO A 480 11.30 7.39 25.35
C PRO A 480 9.85 7.79 25.06
N LEU A 481 9.48 7.93 23.79
CA LEU A 481 8.17 8.44 23.38
C LEU A 481 7.01 7.58 23.94
N ASP A 482 7.26 6.30 24.19
CA ASP A 482 6.33 5.34 24.78
C ASP A 482 6.09 5.52 26.29
N GLN A 483 6.98 6.22 27.01
CA GLN A 483 6.83 6.53 28.44
C GLN A 483 6.04 7.81 28.71
N THR A 484 5.59 8.50 27.67
CA THR A 484 4.87 9.76 27.78
C THR A 484 3.36 9.55 28.01
N LYS A 485 2.68 10.53 28.61
CA LYS A 485 1.20 10.56 28.72
C LYS A 485 0.52 11.29 27.55
N ALA A 486 1.25 11.53 26.46
CA ALA A 486 0.73 12.26 25.31
C ALA A 486 -0.27 11.39 24.52
N THR A 487 -1.40 11.99 24.15
CA THR A 487 -2.44 11.35 23.33
C THR A 487 -2.30 11.72 21.85
N GLU A 488 -1.61 12.83 21.55
CA GLU A 488 -1.41 13.32 20.19
C GLU A 488 0.06 13.58 19.85
N SER A 489 0.44 13.33 18.60
CA SER A 489 1.82 13.43 18.12
C SER A 489 2.43 14.83 18.24
N TRP A 490 1.63 15.88 18.04
CA TRP A 490 2.12 17.25 18.15
C TRP A 490 2.56 17.60 19.58
N GLN A 491 2.03 16.93 20.61
CA GLN A 491 2.44 17.14 22.00
C GLN A 491 3.88 16.63 22.25
N LEU A 492 4.35 15.75 21.38
CA LEU A 492 5.67 15.11 21.42
C LEU A 492 6.67 15.75 20.44
N LEU A 493 6.25 16.76 19.68
CA LEU A 493 7.14 17.49 18.78
C LEU A 493 8.17 18.29 19.60
N SER A 494 9.45 18.11 19.28
CA SER A 494 10.56 18.73 20.00
C SER A 494 10.48 20.24 19.90
N LYS A 495 10.27 20.92 21.04
CA LYS A 495 10.36 22.37 21.14
C LYS A 495 11.80 22.86 21.24
N GLY A 496 12.73 21.97 21.61
CA GLY A 496 14.13 22.26 21.92
C GLY A 496 14.31 23.19 23.11
N ASP A 497 15.56 23.46 23.44
CA ASP A 497 15.93 24.41 24.49
C ASP A 497 15.99 25.83 23.91
N ASP A 498 15.48 26.82 24.65
CA ASP A 498 15.60 28.22 24.24
C ASP A 498 17.02 28.75 24.53
N LEU A 499 17.92 28.50 23.59
CA LEU A 499 19.31 28.95 23.62
C LEU A 499 19.46 30.42 23.18
N SER A 500 18.37 31.12 22.84
CA SER A 500 18.40 32.53 22.43
C SER A 500 18.82 33.47 23.56
N THR A 501 18.67 33.01 24.81
CA THR A 501 19.03 33.75 26.04
C THR A 501 20.54 33.79 26.32
N ILE A 502 21.34 32.94 25.67
CA ILE A 502 22.78 32.89 25.87
C ILE A 502 23.43 34.11 25.21
N GLN A 503 24.05 34.97 26.02
CA GLN A 503 24.83 36.11 25.50
C GLN A 503 26.10 35.61 24.81
N VAL A 504 26.35 36.13 23.61
CA VAL A 504 27.56 35.84 22.83
C VAL A 504 28.36 37.12 22.69
N GLN A 505 29.61 37.11 23.17
CA GLN A 505 30.52 38.25 23.03
C GLN A 505 31.34 38.13 21.75
N CYS A 506 30.73 38.43 20.60
CA CYS A 506 31.43 38.48 19.32
C CYS A 506 30.93 39.65 18.44
N SER A 507 31.71 40.01 17.42
CA SER A 507 31.34 41.05 16.45
C SER A 507 30.06 40.68 15.69
N GLU A 508 29.20 41.65 15.40
CA GLU A 508 27.95 41.44 14.63
C GLU A 508 28.20 40.85 13.23
N ASN A 509 29.38 41.08 12.66
CA ASN A 509 29.80 40.58 11.34
C ASN A 509 30.53 39.23 11.42
N ASN A 510 30.60 38.60 12.59
CA ASN A 510 31.20 37.28 12.73
C ASN A 510 30.36 36.25 11.94
N SER A 511 31.01 35.51 11.04
CA SER A 511 30.32 34.58 10.13
C SER A 511 29.60 33.44 10.88
N GLN A 512 30.15 32.95 12.00
CA GLN A 512 29.49 31.94 12.83
C GLN A 512 28.27 32.50 13.57
N LEU A 513 28.29 33.77 13.99
CA LEU A 513 27.12 34.43 14.56
C LEU A 513 26.00 34.62 13.53
N LEU A 514 26.36 34.96 12.28
CA LEU A 514 25.41 35.05 11.17
C LEU A 514 24.81 33.68 10.85
N ALA A 515 25.64 32.63 10.78
CA ALA A 515 25.21 31.25 10.60
C ALA A 515 24.24 30.81 11.71
N LEU A 516 24.56 31.11 12.97
CA LEU A 516 23.72 30.81 14.13
C LEU A 516 22.32 31.45 14.01
N LYS A 517 22.25 32.74 13.64
CA LYS A 517 20.97 33.44 13.41
C LYS A 517 20.16 32.75 12.31
N GLN A 518 20.81 32.35 11.21
CA GLN A 518 20.13 31.70 10.11
C GLN A 518 19.68 30.27 10.43
N ILE A 519 20.48 29.51 11.19
CA ILE A 519 20.12 28.17 11.68
C ILE A 519 18.89 28.24 12.58
N ARG A 520 18.81 29.23 13.49
CA ARG A 520 17.62 29.45 14.33
C ARG A 520 16.38 29.73 13.50
N GLN A 521 16.50 30.57 12.47
CA GLN A 521 15.39 30.85 11.55
C GLN A 521 14.96 29.60 10.78
N PHE A 522 15.91 28.87 10.22
CA PHE A 522 15.66 27.63 9.49
C PHE A 522 14.95 26.60 10.37
N ARG A 523 15.47 26.36 11.58
CA ARG A 523 14.88 25.48 12.59
C ARG A 523 13.45 25.88 12.94
N GLU A 524 13.19 27.16 13.17
CA GLU A 524 11.84 27.67 13.45
C GLU A 524 10.87 27.45 12.28
N LYS A 525 11.32 27.60 11.03
CA LYS A 525 10.50 27.30 9.85
C LYS A 525 10.15 25.81 9.78
N ILE A 526 11.11 24.92 10.02
CA ILE A 526 10.89 23.47 10.06
C ILE A 526 9.93 23.09 11.20
N PHE A 527 10.12 23.68 12.39
CA PHE A 527 9.23 23.46 13.54
C PHE A 527 7.81 23.92 13.22
N LYS A 528 7.59 25.15 12.73
CA LYS A 528 6.26 25.68 12.40
C LYS A 528 5.52 24.83 11.37
N CYS A 529 6.22 24.41 10.31
CA CYS A 529 5.61 23.55 9.28
C CYS A 529 5.19 22.20 9.88
N SER A 530 6.07 21.61 10.72
CA SER A 530 5.79 20.34 11.38
C SER A 530 4.65 20.45 12.39
N ASP A 531 4.67 21.46 13.26
CA ASP A 531 3.64 21.72 14.27
C ASP A 531 2.26 21.88 13.61
N SER A 532 2.17 22.67 12.53
CA SER A 532 0.93 22.83 11.77
C SER A 532 0.43 21.51 11.17
N TYR A 533 1.34 20.65 10.70
CA TYR A 533 0.96 19.39 10.05
C TYR A 533 0.53 18.31 11.05
N PHE A 534 1.27 18.14 12.15
CA PHE A 534 0.91 17.16 13.19
C PHE A 534 -0.31 17.56 14.01
N LYS A 535 -0.68 18.86 14.04
CA LYS A 535 -1.96 19.35 14.60
C LYS A 535 -3.15 19.22 13.64
N THR A 536 -2.93 18.79 12.40
CA THR A 536 -4.05 18.61 11.47
C THR A 536 -4.96 17.50 11.98
N GLU A 537 -6.23 17.83 12.16
CA GLU A 537 -7.27 16.91 12.60
C GLU A 537 -7.50 15.78 11.60
N LEU A 538 -7.97 14.63 12.10
CA LEU A 538 -8.17 13.42 11.29
C LEU A 538 -9.07 13.67 10.07
N ALA A 539 -10.10 14.50 10.21
CA ALA A 539 -11.05 14.83 9.16
C ALA A 539 -10.41 15.61 7.99
N ASP A 540 -9.43 16.46 8.30
CA ASP A 540 -8.75 17.36 7.35
C ASP A 540 -7.45 16.78 6.78
N LEU A 541 -7.04 15.60 7.26
CA LEU A 541 -5.79 14.97 6.91
C LEU A 541 -5.85 14.37 5.49
N THR A 542 -5.46 15.19 4.51
CA THR A 542 -5.52 14.87 3.06
C THR A 542 -4.14 14.89 2.41
N GLN A 543 -4.03 14.31 1.21
CA GLN A 543 -2.80 14.38 0.41
C GLN A 543 -2.31 15.82 0.22
N SER A 544 -3.23 16.75 -0.08
CA SER A 544 -2.89 18.17 -0.26
C SER A 544 -2.27 18.78 0.99
N ARG A 545 -2.70 18.38 2.20
CA ARG A 545 -2.06 18.83 3.45
C ARG A 545 -0.64 18.30 3.61
N ASN A 546 -0.39 17.04 3.22
CA ASN A 546 0.96 16.47 3.19
C ASN A 546 1.85 17.21 2.17
N ASP A 547 1.32 17.50 0.98
CA ASP A 547 2.04 18.24 -0.06
C ASP A 547 2.44 19.65 0.43
N ILE A 548 1.51 20.40 1.04
CA ILE A 548 1.79 21.72 1.64
C ILE A 548 2.91 21.64 2.68
N PHE A 549 2.90 20.61 3.53
CA PHE A 549 3.94 20.40 4.53
C PHE A 549 5.31 20.16 3.89
N LEU A 550 5.40 19.27 2.89
CA LEU A 550 6.64 18.95 2.20
C LEU A 550 7.18 20.14 1.39
N GLU A 551 6.29 20.90 0.73
CA GLU A 551 6.62 22.15 0.06
C GLU A 551 7.13 23.20 1.05
N GLY A 552 6.54 23.27 2.24
CA GLY A 552 7.00 24.14 3.33
C GLY A 552 8.44 23.82 3.75
N ILE A 553 8.76 22.54 3.93
CA ILE A 553 10.13 22.11 4.21
C ILE A 553 11.07 22.44 3.05
N GLN A 554 10.68 22.15 1.80
CA GLN A 554 11.52 22.46 0.63
C GLN A 554 11.77 23.97 0.50
N ARG A 555 10.77 24.79 0.77
CA ARG A 555 10.89 26.25 0.75
C ARG A 555 11.90 26.73 1.79
N ALA A 556 11.84 26.21 3.01
CA ALA A 556 12.82 26.53 4.06
C ALA A 556 14.26 26.19 3.64
N ILE A 557 14.48 25.01 3.02
CA ILE A 557 15.79 24.61 2.49
C ILE A 557 16.26 25.60 1.42
N ASN A 558 15.41 25.90 0.43
CA ASN A 558 15.76 26.76 -0.69
C ASN A 558 16.12 28.19 -0.25
N GLU A 559 15.46 28.70 0.79
CA GLU A 559 15.69 30.04 1.32
C GLU A 559 16.96 30.12 2.17
N ASP A 560 17.24 29.10 3.00
CA ASP A 560 18.24 29.23 4.07
C ASP A 560 19.55 28.45 3.80
N GLU A 561 19.55 27.39 2.99
CA GLU A 561 20.70 26.48 2.86
C GLU A 561 21.98 27.19 2.40
N ASN A 562 21.91 27.97 1.31
CA ASN A 562 23.09 28.66 0.77
C ASN A 562 23.63 29.71 1.75
N LEU A 563 22.73 30.47 2.39
CA LEU A 563 23.10 31.50 3.37
C LEU A 563 23.81 30.89 4.59
N ILE A 564 23.31 29.74 5.06
CA ILE A 564 23.92 28.98 6.16
C ILE A 564 25.30 28.46 5.72
N ARG A 565 25.40 27.81 4.55
CA ARG A 565 26.67 27.24 4.05
C ARG A 565 27.76 28.29 3.85
N GLU A 566 27.41 29.46 3.31
CA GLU A 566 28.34 30.58 3.10
C GLU A 566 28.84 31.16 4.43
N SER A 567 28.00 31.14 5.46
CA SER A 567 28.31 31.68 6.80
C SER A 567 29.05 30.67 7.69
N LEU A 568 28.84 29.37 7.48
CA LEU A 568 29.53 28.29 8.22
C LEU A 568 30.96 28.11 7.71
N GLY A 569 31.94 28.19 8.63
CA GLY A 569 33.32 27.79 8.34
C GLY A 569 33.45 26.27 8.09
N GLN A 570 34.61 25.81 7.60
CA GLN A 570 34.81 24.41 7.17
C GLN A 570 34.50 23.35 8.24
N GLY A 571 34.59 23.68 9.54
CA GLY A 571 34.34 22.72 10.63
C GLY A 571 32.88 22.26 10.77
N TYR A 572 31.91 23.14 10.52
CA TYR A 572 30.48 22.88 10.80
C TYR A 572 29.65 22.58 9.54
N GLN A 573 30.21 22.80 8.35
CA GLN A 573 29.52 22.53 7.09
C GLN A 573 29.13 21.06 6.92
N LYS A 574 29.94 20.13 7.44
CA LYS A 574 29.65 18.69 7.39
C LYS A 574 28.38 18.37 8.18
N GLU A 575 28.31 18.78 9.45
CA GLU A 575 27.15 18.55 10.31
C GLU A 575 25.86 19.12 9.69
N PHE A 576 25.90 20.33 9.14
CA PHE A 576 24.73 20.89 8.44
C PHE A 576 24.37 20.13 7.17
N THR A 577 25.36 19.65 6.41
CA THR A 577 25.12 18.82 5.22
C THR A 577 24.45 17.51 5.60
N ASP A 578 24.90 16.86 6.67
CA ASP A 578 24.31 15.62 7.17
C ASP A 578 22.85 15.83 7.58
N ILE A 579 22.49 17.00 8.15
CA ILE A 579 21.10 17.38 8.46
C ILE A 579 20.26 17.55 7.19
N ILE A 580 20.78 18.24 6.16
CA ILE A 580 20.06 18.42 4.90
C ILE A 580 19.85 17.08 4.19
N ASP A 581 20.88 16.22 4.15
CA ASP A 581 20.79 14.87 3.58
C ASP A 581 19.75 14.00 4.31
N GLN A 582 19.67 14.12 5.64
CA GLN A 582 18.61 13.48 6.44
C GLN A 582 17.21 13.98 6.04
N ILE A 583 17.01 15.31 5.97
CA ILE A 583 15.72 15.90 5.57
C ILE A 583 15.30 15.40 4.17
N ASP A 584 16.23 15.42 3.21
CA ASP A 584 15.94 15.02 1.85
C ASP A 584 15.62 13.53 1.71
N SER A 585 16.22 12.68 2.55
CA SER A 585 15.91 11.26 2.68
C SER A 585 14.50 11.03 3.25
N TYR A 586 14.12 11.76 4.31
CA TYR A 586 12.80 11.60 4.93
C TYR A 586 11.66 12.13 4.08
N LYS A 587 11.83 13.27 3.40
CA LYS A 587 10.80 13.83 2.51
C LYS A 587 10.34 12.84 1.45
N VAL A 588 11.27 12.01 0.94
CA VAL A 588 10.94 10.94 -0.02
C VAL A 588 9.96 9.93 0.56
N LYS A 589 10.23 9.53 1.80
CA LYS A 589 9.48 8.51 2.52
C LYS A 589 8.12 9.07 2.99
N MET A 590 8.10 10.36 3.34
CA MET A 590 6.93 11.15 3.76
C MET A 590 6.05 11.64 2.60
N TYR A 591 6.26 11.19 1.38
CA TYR A 591 5.39 11.58 0.25
C TYR A 591 4.18 10.65 0.15
N TRP A 592 3.02 11.12 0.60
CA TRP A 592 1.81 10.32 0.76
C TRP A 592 1.30 9.72 -0.55
N ALA A 593 1.42 10.46 -1.66
CA ALA A 593 0.98 10.01 -2.97
C ALA A 593 1.59 8.66 -3.40
N ARG A 594 2.79 8.33 -2.90
CA ARG A 594 3.45 7.02 -3.14
C ARG A 594 2.67 5.84 -2.59
N TYR A 595 1.92 6.06 -1.52
CA TYR A 595 1.16 5.04 -0.82
C TYR A 595 -0.25 4.95 -1.39
N ALA A 596 -0.82 6.08 -1.83
CA ALA A 596 -2.12 6.13 -2.47
C ALA A 596 -2.16 5.50 -3.89
N SER A 597 -1.02 5.42 -4.58
CA SER A 597 -0.94 4.95 -5.98
C SER A 597 -0.97 3.43 -6.19
N GLY A 598 -1.31 2.63 -5.16
CA GLY A 598 -1.54 1.19 -5.31
C GLY A 598 -0.27 0.35 -5.47
N ARG A 599 0.86 0.79 -4.88
CA ARG A 599 2.13 0.05 -4.93
C ARG A 599 1.99 -1.34 -4.29
N GLY A 600 2.67 -2.34 -4.88
CA GLY A 600 2.76 -3.69 -4.29
C GLY A 600 3.61 -3.72 -3.02
N ASP A 601 3.35 -4.72 -2.17
CA ASP A 601 4.21 -5.03 -1.02
C ASP A 601 5.60 -5.47 -1.49
N GLN A 602 6.61 -5.06 -0.74
CA GLN A 602 8.02 -5.40 -0.92
C GLN A 602 8.51 -6.30 0.22
N PRO A 603 9.57 -7.10 0.05
CA PRO A 603 10.18 -7.85 1.14
C PRO A 603 10.63 -6.90 2.26
N LEU A 604 10.22 -7.19 3.50
CA LEU A 604 10.58 -6.37 4.65
C LEU A 604 12.10 -6.46 4.92
N TYR A 605 12.64 -7.65 4.72
CA TYR A 605 14.05 -7.98 4.87
C TYR A 605 14.65 -8.25 3.49
N ASP A 606 15.78 -7.61 3.20
CA ASP A 606 16.51 -7.82 1.96
C ASP A 606 17.42 -9.03 2.14
N ALA A 607 17.44 -9.96 1.16
CA ALA A 607 18.35 -11.12 1.17
C ALA A 607 19.86 -10.74 1.12
N LYS A 608 20.17 -9.44 1.13
CA LYS A 608 21.52 -8.84 1.10
C LYS A 608 21.67 -7.70 2.12
N ALA A 609 20.95 -7.72 3.25
CA ALA A 609 21.02 -6.70 4.30
C ALA A 609 22.33 -6.75 5.14
N GLY A 610 23.48 -6.91 4.48
CA GLY A 610 24.81 -6.97 5.09
C GLY A 610 25.86 -6.14 4.36
N GLN A 611 25.47 -5.17 3.53
CA GLN A 611 26.40 -4.18 3.00
C GLN A 611 26.12 -2.79 3.58
N PRO A 612 27.19 -2.05 3.98
CA PRO A 612 27.07 -0.65 4.36
C PRO A 612 26.50 0.15 3.18
N ASP A 613 25.92 1.32 3.48
CA ASP A 613 25.44 2.34 2.53
C ASP A 613 25.95 2.09 1.12
N GLU A 614 25.06 1.75 0.18
CA GLU A 614 25.39 1.64 -1.23
C GLU A 614 26.31 2.82 -1.57
N GLU A 615 27.59 2.52 -1.85
CA GLU A 615 28.49 3.50 -2.47
C GLU A 615 27.67 4.10 -3.60
N LYS A 616 27.39 5.41 -3.52
CA LYS A 616 26.54 6.09 -4.50
C LYS A 616 27.19 5.86 -5.86
N ASN A 617 26.71 4.85 -6.60
CA ASN A 617 27.23 4.53 -7.91
C ASN A 617 27.19 5.80 -8.75
N SER A 618 28.30 6.09 -9.42
CA SER A 618 28.44 7.28 -10.26
C SER A 618 27.20 7.44 -11.15
N HIS A 619 26.75 8.67 -11.38
CA HIS A 619 25.65 8.92 -12.33
C HIS A 619 25.98 8.45 -13.75
N MET A 620 27.24 8.10 -14.01
CA MET A 620 27.72 7.54 -15.27
C MET A 620 27.70 6.01 -15.33
N ASP A 621 27.28 5.33 -14.26
CA ASP A 621 27.11 3.87 -14.26
C ASP A 621 26.01 3.48 -15.27
N PRO A 622 26.26 2.49 -16.16
CA PRO A 622 25.27 2.03 -17.13
C PRO A 622 23.90 1.68 -16.54
N GLN A 623 23.85 1.07 -15.35
CA GLN A 623 22.59 0.70 -14.69
C GLN A 623 21.82 1.94 -14.20
N VAL A 624 22.54 2.96 -13.74
CA VAL A 624 21.95 4.24 -13.31
C VAL A 624 21.39 4.99 -14.52
N ILE A 625 22.13 5.03 -15.62
CA ILE A 625 21.70 5.68 -16.86
C ILE A 625 20.47 4.99 -17.43
N GLU A 626 20.47 3.66 -17.53
CA GLU A 626 19.34 2.88 -18.02
C GLU A 626 18.09 3.07 -17.13
N GLY A 627 18.26 3.03 -15.81
CA GLY A 627 17.20 3.32 -14.85
C GLY A 627 16.63 4.74 -15.00
N CYS A 628 17.50 5.72 -15.22
CA CYS A 628 17.11 7.11 -15.48
C CYS A 628 16.29 7.24 -16.77
N PHE A 629 16.72 6.60 -17.87
CA PHE A 629 15.98 6.63 -19.13
C PHE A 629 14.62 5.97 -19.01
N LYS A 630 14.56 4.77 -18.42
CA LYS A 630 13.30 4.07 -18.20
C LYS A 630 12.31 4.95 -17.43
N GLN A 631 12.77 5.63 -16.38
CA GLN A 631 11.93 6.51 -15.59
C GLN A 631 11.52 7.78 -16.34
N LEU A 632 12.39 8.33 -17.20
CA LEU A 632 12.10 9.51 -18.01
C LEU A 632 11.01 9.23 -19.04
N PHE A 633 11.07 8.09 -19.72
CA PHE A 633 10.03 7.69 -20.68
C PHE A 633 8.70 7.37 -19.99
N ALA A 634 8.73 6.70 -18.84
CA ALA A 634 7.53 6.45 -18.04
C ALA A 634 6.88 7.76 -17.54
N TRP A 635 7.70 8.69 -17.04
CA TRP A 635 7.25 10.04 -16.65
C TRP A 635 6.57 10.76 -17.80
N ALA A 636 7.13 10.67 -19.00
CA ALA A 636 6.57 11.32 -20.18
C ALA A 636 5.17 10.79 -20.52
N ASP A 637 4.93 9.48 -20.37
CA ASP A 637 3.60 8.89 -20.54
C ASP A 637 2.60 9.42 -19.51
N GLU A 638 3.00 9.58 -18.26
CA GLU A 638 2.15 10.19 -17.22
C GLU A 638 1.84 11.65 -17.54
N GLN A 639 2.84 12.44 -17.96
CA GLN A 639 2.66 13.85 -18.30
C GLN A 639 1.85 14.06 -19.57
N GLU A 640 1.87 13.14 -20.52
CA GLU A 640 1.04 13.22 -21.71
C GLU A 640 -0.45 12.97 -21.41
N ASN A 641 -0.73 12.09 -20.44
CA ASN A 641 -2.09 11.76 -20.00
C ASN A 641 -2.64 12.71 -18.92
N GLY A 642 -1.83 13.65 -18.44
CA GLY A 642 -2.22 14.61 -17.42
C GLY A 642 -3.28 15.64 -17.88
N PRO A 643 -3.83 16.43 -16.95
CA PRO A 643 -4.86 17.43 -17.25
C PRO A 643 -4.33 18.47 -18.25
N LYS A 644 -5.05 18.61 -19.37
CA LYS A 644 -4.67 19.53 -20.45
C LYS A 644 -5.01 20.97 -20.08
N LYS A 645 -4.08 21.89 -20.33
CA LYS A 645 -4.31 23.34 -20.19
C LYS A 645 -4.13 23.99 -21.56
N ASN A 646 -5.13 24.75 -22.00
CA ASN A 646 -5.22 25.32 -23.35
C ASN A 646 -5.13 24.27 -24.48
N GLY A 647 -5.61 23.05 -24.24
CA GLY A 647 -5.57 21.95 -25.21
C GLY A 647 -4.25 21.17 -25.26
N ASP A 648 -3.17 21.69 -24.66
CA ASP A 648 -1.85 21.06 -24.64
C ASP A 648 -1.64 20.22 -23.36
N SER A 649 -0.95 19.08 -23.49
CA SER A 649 -0.54 18.23 -22.36
C SER A 649 0.57 18.90 -21.52
N PRO A 650 0.71 18.54 -20.24
CA PRO A 650 1.88 18.94 -19.42
C PRO A 650 3.22 18.66 -20.10
N LEU A 651 3.39 17.50 -20.74
CA LEU A 651 4.61 17.15 -21.50
C LEU A 651 4.90 18.18 -22.61
N THR A 652 3.86 18.55 -23.38
CA THR A 652 3.97 19.55 -24.45
C THR A 652 4.39 20.90 -23.92
N GLN A 653 3.86 21.31 -22.76
CA GLN A 653 4.19 22.58 -22.13
C GLN A 653 5.64 22.62 -21.63
N PHE A 654 6.11 21.55 -20.99
CA PHE A 654 7.51 21.47 -20.55
C PHE A 654 8.48 21.60 -21.73
N ILE A 655 8.21 20.93 -22.84
CA ILE A 655 9.06 20.98 -24.04
C ILE A 655 9.01 22.38 -24.68
N ALA A 656 7.83 23.00 -24.76
CA ALA A 656 7.69 24.36 -25.28
C ALA A 656 8.45 25.39 -24.44
N GLU A 657 8.39 25.28 -23.11
CA GLU A 657 9.10 26.16 -22.20
C GLU A 657 10.62 26.06 -22.37
N VAL A 658 11.16 24.83 -22.51
CA VAL A 658 12.59 24.63 -22.77
C VAL A 658 13.00 25.22 -24.11
N ILE A 659 12.19 25.05 -25.17
CA ILE A 659 12.48 25.64 -26.49
C ILE A 659 12.50 27.17 -26.38
N GLU A 660 11.46 27.76 -25.79
CA GLU A 660 11.30 29.20 -25.68
C GLU A 660 12.43 29.83 -24.86
N ARG A 661 12.71 29.30 -23.67
CA ARG A 661 13.65 29.89 -22.71
C ARG A 661 15.10 29.55 -22.97
N CYS A 662 15.39 28.37 -23.53
CA CYS A 662 16.75 27.83 -23.57
C CYS A 662 17.29 27.62 -24.99
N TYR A 663 16.44 27.52 -26.02
CA TYR A 663 16.87 27.20 -27.39
C TYR A 663 16.71 28.37 -28.38
N THR A 664 15.75 29.28 -28.15
CA THR A 664 15.51 30.45 -29.00
C THR A 664 16.76 31.34 -29.08
N PRO A 665 17.20 31.76 -30.28
CA PRO A 665 18.37 32.62 -30.41
C PRO A 665 18.14 33.98 -29.74
N SER A 666 19.17 34.47 -29.05
CA SER A 666 19.19 35.83 -28.48
C SER A 666 18.99 36.88 -29.59
N PRO A 667 18.39 38.05 -29.28
CA PRO A 667 18.26 39.18 -30.24
C PRO A 667 19.58 39.58 -30.91
N PHE A 668 20.72 39.26 -30.29
CA PHE A 668 22.06 39.57 -30.79
C PHE A 668 22.70 38.44 -31.63
N ASN A 669 22.03 37.30 -31.85
CA ASN A 669 22.57 36.16 -32.60
C ASN A 669 21.53 35.56 -33.58
N TYR A 670 21.01 36.41 -34.46
CA TYR A 670 19.96 36.08 -35.43
C TYR A 670 20.38 35.06 -36.51
N LEU A 671 21.68 34.84 -36.71
CA LEU A 671 22.21 33.88 -37.70
C LEU A 671 22.26 32.43 -37.18
N ALA A 672 21.98 32.20 -35.89
CA ALA A 672 21.92 30.85 -35.34
C ALA A 672 20.68 30.12 -35.88
N ASN A 673 20.90 29.21 -36.82
CA ASN A 673 19.85 28.43 -37.49
C ASN A 673 19.20 27.42 -36.50
N ARG A 674 18.16 27.85 -35.76
CA ARG A 674 17.47 27.11 -34.68
C ARG A 674 16.08 26.60 -35.09
N CYS A 675 15.90 26.25 -36.37
CA CYS A 675 14.59 25.86 -36.92
C CYS A 675 14.01 24.53 -36.39
N ARG A 676 14.77 23.76 -35.60
CA ARG A 676 14.29 22.47 -35.06
C ARG A 676 13.23 22.64 -33.95
N GLY A 677 13.20 23.78 -33.25
CA GLY A 677 12.19 24.02 -32.22
C GLY A 677 10.77 23.98 -32.78
N GLU A 678 10.55 24.62 -33.93
CA GLU A 678 9.25 24.69 -34.60
C GLU A 678 8.78 23.31 -35.09
N SER A 679 9.69 22.51 -35.67
CA SER A 679 9.33 21.16 -36.12
C SER A 679 8.99 20.21 -34.96
N VAL A 680 9.69 20.33 -33.83
CA VAL A 680 9.38 19.57 -32.61
C VAL A 680 8.02 19.96 -32.03
N LEU A 681 7.72 21.27 -31.95
CA LEU A 681 6.44 21.76 -31.46
C LEU A 681 5.27 21.37 -32.36
N CYS A 682 5.46 21.46 -33.68
CA CYS A 682 4.45 21.03 -34.65
C CYS A 682 4.19 19.52 -34.52
N PHE A 683 5.25 18.71 -34.37
CA PHE A 683 5.11 17.26 -34.21
C PHE A 683 4.35 16.91 -32.93
N ILE A 684 4.78 17.43 -31.77
CA ILE A 684 4.23 16.99 -30.48
C ILE A 684 2.75 17.36 -30.31
N LYS A 685 2.33 18.50 -30.87
CA LYS A 685 0.93 18.96 -30.86
C LYS A 685 0.02 18.15 -31.79
N ASN A 686 0.55 17.68 -32.91
CA ASN A 686 -0.23 16.99 -33.95
C ASN A 686 -0.06 15.45 -33.93
N SER A 687 0.67 14.92 -32.95
CA SER A 687 0.93 13.49 -32.81
C SER A 687 -0.02 12.87 -31.78
N SER A 688 -0.59 11.72 -32.14
CA SER A 688 -1.43 10.88 -31.26
C SER A 688 -0.62 9.81 -30.51
N LEU A 689 0.71 9.82 -30.64
CA LEU A 689 1.59 8.89 -29.94
C LEU A 689 1.58 9.12 -28.43
N LYS A 690 1.90 8.07 -27.66
CA LYS A 690 2.11 8.19 -26.22
C LYS A 690 3.37 9.05 -25.92
N GLY A 691 3.46 9.57 -24.70
CA GLY A 691 4.52 10.50 -24.31
C GLY A 691 5.94 9.95 -24.48
N SER A 692 6.15 8.67 -24.17
CA SER A 692 7.41 7.96 -24.36
C SER A 692 7.84 7.91 -25.83
N GLU A 693 6.93 7.54 -26.73
CA GLU A 693 7.14 7.53 -28.18
C GLU A 693 7.38 8.94 -28.76
N LYS A 694 6.67 9.96 -28.24
CA LYS A 694 6.89 11.37 -28.60
C LYS A 694 8.31 11.81 -28.24
N LEU A 695 8.75 11.53 -27.02
CA LEU A 695 10.12 11.85 -26.58
C LEU A 695 11.18 11.07 -27.36
N ALA A 696 10.98 9.77 -27.59
CA ALA A 696 11.92 8.96 -28.35
C ALA A 696 12.06 9.46 -29.79
N TRP A 697 10.96 9.85 -30.44
CA TRP A 697 11.00 10.48 -31.76
C TRP A 697 11.80 11.79 -31.76
N ILE A 698 11.64 12.62 -30.71
CA ILE A 698 12.41 13.85 -30.57
C ILE A 698 13.90 13.52 -30.41
N PHE A 699 14.26 12.66 -29.45
CA PHE A 699 15.67 12.35 -29.18
C PHE A 699 16.34 11.61 -30.34
N SER A 700 15.64 10.80 -31.13
CA SER A 700 16.23 10.04 -32.26
C SER A 700 16.83 10.88 -33.40
N ALA A 701 16.65 12.21 -33.41
CA ALA A 701 17.26 13.10 -34.40
C ALA A 701 17.83 14.37 -33.77
N GLY A 702 18.76 15.05 -34.45
CA GLY A 702 19.37 16.30 -34.00
C GLY A 702 20.81 16.14 -33.51
N GLY A 703 21.34 17.21 -32.90
CA GLY A 703 22.69 17.23 -32.32
C GLY A 703 22.72 16.77 -30.86
N HIS A 704 23.93 16.56 -30.35
CA HIS A 704 24.22 16.24 -28.94
C HIS A 704 25.24 17.22 -28.33
N GLU A 705 25.56 18.31 -29.04
CA GLU A 705 26.40 19.38 -28.53
C GLU A 705 25.72 20.09 -27.35
N LYS A 706 26.48 20.79 -26.51
CA LYS A 706 25.97 21.47 -25.30
C LYS A 706 24.79 22.41 -25.57
N ASN A 707 24.73 23.00 -26.75
CA ASN A 707 23.68 23.94 -27.16
C ASN A 707 22.67 23.32 -28.14
N SER A 708 22.70 22.00 -28.35
CA SER A 708 21.69 21.31 -29.14
C SER A 708 20.37 21.22 -28.37
N LEU A 709 19.25 21.16 -29.09
CA LEU A 709 17.93 21.07 -28.44
C LEU A 709 17.80 19.78 -27.62
N ASN A 710 18.39 18.65 -28.06
CA ASN A 710 18.33 17.41 -27.30
C ASN A 710 19.06 17.53 -25.96
N THR A 711 20.25 18.14 -25.94
CA THR A 711 21.00 18.31 -24.69
C THR A 711 20.26 19.20 -23.69
N LEU A 712 19.63 20.27 -24.17
CA LEU A 712 18.81 21.15 -23.33
C LEU A 712 17.58 20.41 -22.78
N LEU A 713 16.88 19.67 -23.63
CA LEU A 713 15.74 18.86 -23.22
C LEU A 713 16.14 17.78 -22.20
N VAL A 714 17.26 17.08 -22.40
CA VAL A 714 17.77 16.07 -21.47
C VAL A 714 18.01 16.69 -20.09
N ILE A 715 18.72 17.82 -20.01
CA ILE A 715 19.00 18.48 -18.73
C ILE A 715 17.70 18.88 -18.02
N HIS A 716 16.82 19.60 -18.73
CA HIS A 716 15.64 20.19 -18.10
C HIS A 716 14.57 19.15 -17.78
N LEU A 717 14.31 18.21 -18.69
CA LEU A 717 13.30 17.18 -18.46
C LEU A 717 13.73 16.17 -17.40
N ILE A 718 15.01 15.76 -17.35
CA ILE A 718 15.50 14.90 -16.25
C ILE A 718 15.39 15.65 -14.93
N ASN A 719 15.79 16.93 -14.88
CA ASN A 719 15.67 17.70 -13.65
C ASN A 719 14.20 17.81 -13.18
N THR A 720 13.28 18.11 -14.09
CA THR A 720 11.83 18.16 -13.79
C THR A 720 11.31 16.79 -13.35
N MET A 721 11.66 15.72 -14.06
CA MET A 721 11.28 14.35 -13.68
C MET A 721 11.78 14.00 -12.27
N LEU A 722 13.02 14.38 -11.93
CA LEU A 722 13.59 14.15 -10.61
C LEU A 722 12.88 14.96 -9.51
N VAL A 723 12.07 15.97 -9.81
CA VAL A 723 11.19 16.57 -8.81
C VAL A 723 10.04 15.61 -8.45
N HIS A 724 9.53 14.87 -9.44
CA HIS A 724 8.37 13.98 -9.29
C HIS A 724 8.72 12.54 -8.90
N TYR A 725 9.91 12.05 -9.26
CA TYR A 725 10.35 10.68 -8.97
C TYR A 725 11.55 10.61 -8.03
N LYS A 726 11.50 9.66 -7.09
CA LYS A 726 12.68 9.22 -6.31
C LYS A 726 12.70 7.70 -6.17
N ASP A 727 13.82 7.11 -6.59
CA ASP A 727 14.33 5.74 -6.40
C ASP A 727 13.28 4.62 -6.36
N GLN A 728 13.05 4.01 -7.53
CA GLN A 728 12.54 2.64 -7.60
C GLN A 728 13.66 1.69 -7.14
N VAL A 729 13.28 0.55 -6.54
CA VAL A 729 14.23 -0.50 -6.12
C VAL A 729 15.10 -0.89 -7.32
N GLY A 730 16.42 -0.67 -7.22
CA GLY A 730 17.41 -1.00 -8.25
C GLY A 730 17.88 0.14 -9.16
N CYS A 731 17.41 1.39 -8.97
CA CYS A 731 17.90 2.54 -9.75
C CYS A 731 18.31 3.69 -8.82
N ASN A 732 19.63 3.97 -8.73
CA ASN A 732 20.19 5.06 -7.94
C ASN A 732 20.00 6.43 -8.66
N LEU A 733 18.77 6.94 -8.74
CA LEU A 733 18.49 8.26 -9.33
C LEU A 733 19.00 9.39 -8.42
N SER A 734 19.26 9.08 -7.15
CA SER A 734 19.90 9.96 -6.18
C SER A 734 21.29 10.43 -6.63
N SER A 735 22.11 9.59 -7.28
CA SER A 735 23.40 10.03 -7.84
C SER A 735 23.25 10.98 -9.02
N VAL A 736 22.22 10.77 -9.88
CA VAL A 736 21.89 11.69 -10.98
C VAL A 736 21.44 13.05 -10.43
N ARG A 737 20.57 13.08 -9.42
CA ARG A 737 20.15 14.32 -8.75
C ARG A 737 21.34 15.05 -8.14
N HIS A 738 22.21 14.32 -7.42
CA HIS A 738 23.42 14.89 -6.84
C HIS A 738 24.32 15.50 -7.92
N ALA A 739 24.51 14.83 -9.06
CA ALA A 739 25.31 15.34 -10.16
C ALA A 739 24.72 16.63 -10.78
N ILE A 740 23.40 16.74 -10.88
CA ILE A 740 22.73 17.96 -11.36
C ILE A 740 22.92 19.10 -10.35
N ASN A 741 22.64 18.85 -9.07
CA ASN A 741 22.73 19.87 -8.01
C ASN A 741 24.17 20.39 -7.82
N THR A 742 25.17 19.52 -7.99
CA THR A 742 26.59 19.88 -7.89
C THR A 742 27.21 20.38 -9.20
N LYS A 743 26.41 20.51 -10.28
CA LYS A 743 26.87 20.91 -11.63
C LYS A 743 27.93 19.99 -12.24
N THR A 744 27.94 18.71 -11.84
CA THR A 744 28.85 17.66 -12.37
C THR A 744 28.15 16.71 -13.37
N PHE A 745 26.87 16.94 -13.67
CA PHE A 745 26.09 16.14 -14.62
C PHE A 745 26.65 16.19 -16.05
N ASN A 746 26.93 15.03 -16.65
CA ASN A 746 27.48 14.92 -18.00
C ASN A 746 26.35 14.85 -19.04
N SER A 747 25.75 16.01 -19.31
CA SER A 747 24.61 16.13 -20.21
C SER A 747 24.89 15.67 -21.64
N ALA A 748 26.10 15.89 -22.16
CA ALA A 748 26.48 15.46 -23.51
C ALA A 748 26.51 13.92 -23.62
N ALA A 749 27.04 13.22 -22.61
CA ALA A 749 27.06 11.76 -22.59
C ALA A 749 25.65 11.17 -22.45
N TYR A 750 24.83 11.71 -21.54
CA TYR A 750 23.42 11.32 -21.41
C TYR A 750 22.65 11.54 -22.71
N THR A 751 22.89 12.66 -23.38
CA THR A 751 22.23 12.97 -24.65
C THR A 751 22.64 11.98 -25.73
N LYS A 752 23.93 11.66 -25.86
CA LYS A 752 24.36 10.65 -26.83
C LYS A 752 23.70 9.29 -26.58
N LEU A 753 23.71 8.83 -25.33
CA LEU A 753 23.17 7.52 -24.95
C LEU A 753 21.65 7.45 -25.10
N ILE A 754 20.90 8.52 -24.78
CA ILE A 754 19.45 8.52 -24.96
C ILE A 754 19.07 8.58 -26.44
N MET A 755 19.87 9.22 -27.29
CA MET A 755 19.66 9.21 -28.74
C MET A 755 19.86 7.79 -29.32
N GLU A 756 20.89 7.08 -28.89
CA GLU A 756 21.14 5.68 -29.25
C GLU A 756 19.98 4.78 -28.76
N HIS A 757 19.59 4.92 -27.48
CA HIS A 757 18.47 4.17 -26.90
C HIS A 757 17.15 4.44 -27.63
N SER A 758 16.84 5.70 -27.95
CA SER A 758 15.59 6.08 -28.63
C SER A 758 15.53 5.55 -30.07
N SER A 759 16.67 5.42 -30.75
CA SER A 759 16.71 4.92 -32.12
C SER A 759 16.77 3.39 -32.22
N GLN A 760 17.47 2.73 -31.30
CA GLN A 760 17.78 1.29 -31.40
C GLN A 760 16.87 0.40 -30.55
N SER A 761 16.23 0.93 -29.51
CA SER A 761 15.41 0.12 -28.60
C SER A 761 14.20 -0.48 -29.33
N PRO A 762 13.96 -1.81 -29.21
CA PRO A 762 12.79 -2.45 -29.80
C PRO A 762 11.49 -2.04 -29.12
N ALA A 763 11.55 -1.38 -27.96
CA ALA A 763 10.39 -0.87 -27.23
C ALA A 763 9.70 0.31 -27.93
N PHE A 764 10.37 0.95 -28.90
CA PHE A 764 9.83 2.10 -29.62
C PHE A 764 9.41 1.76 -31.05
N SER A 765 8.25 2.28 -31.43
CA SER A 765 7.60 2.06 -32.72
C SER A 765 7.44 3.35 -33.55
N HIS A 766 7.93 4.49 -33.06
CA HIS A 766 7.95 5.72 -33.84
C HIS A 766 8.78 5.59 -35.13
N SER A 767 8.45 6.40 -36.14
CA SER A 767 8.99 6.35 -37.52
C SER A 767 10.50 6.46 -37.70
N ARG A 768 11.24 6.79 -36.64
CA ARG A 768 12.70 6.93 -36.64
C ARG A 768 13.41 5.80 -35.90
N SER A 769 12.67 4.88 -35.28
CA SER A 769 13.25 3.70 -34.64
C SER A 769 13.64 2.66 -35.68
N VAL A 770 14.70 1.89 -35.40
CA VAL A 770 15.15 0.80 -36.27
C VAL A 770 14.05 -0.26 -36.42
N SER A 771 13.30 -0.51 -35.34
CA SER A 771 12.16 -1.44 -35.34
C SER A 771 11.06 -1.00 -36.31
N ALA A 772 10.66 0.27 -36.28
CA ALA A 772 9.66 0.83 -37.17
C ALA A 772 10.08 0.76 -38.65
N VAL A 773 11.34 1.11 -38.94
CA VAL A 773 11.91 1.02 -40.30
C VAL A 773 11.96 -0.43 -40.78
N SER A 774 12.33 -1.37 -39.90
CA SER A 774 12.31 -2.82 -40.19
C SER A 774 10.89 -3.33 -40.46
N ASN A 775 9.93 -2.94 -39.63
CA ASN A 775 8.52 -3.32 -39.81
C ASN A 775 7.96 -2.77 -41.12
N PHE A 776 8.33 -1.55 -41.51
CA PHE A 776 7.96 -0.99 -42.81
C PHE A 776 8.61 -1.74 -43.97
N HIS A 777 9.89 -2.15 -43.88
CA HIS A 777 10.48 -3.03 -44.90
C HIS A 777 9.70 -4.34 -45.05
N GLN A 778 9.36 -5.00 -43.94
CA GLN A 778 8.63 -6.26 -43.95
C GLN A 778 7.21 -6.07 -44.51
N ALA A 779 6.48 -5.05 -44.05
CA ALA A 779 5.15 -4.71 -44.56
C ALA A 779 5.18 -4.39 -46.06
N MET A 780 6.21 -3.67 -46.54
CA MET A 780 6.39 -3.35 -47.95
C MET A 780 6.62 -4.62 -48.80
N TYR A 781 7.48 -5.55 -48.37
CA TYR A 781 7.70 -6.78 -49.16
C TYR A 781 6.49 -7.72 -49.12
N ARG A 782 5.81 -7.84 -47.97
CA ARG A 782 4.52 -8.54 -47.90
C ARG A 782 3.45 -7.88 -48.78
N TRP A 783 3.47 -6.55 -48.86
CA TRP A 783 2.62 -5.78 -49.77
C TRP A 783 2.90 -6.08 -51.23
N VAL A 784 4.16 -6.17 -51.62
CA VAL A 784 4.52 -6.61 -52.97
C VAL A 784 4.00 -8.01 -53.25
N ASP A 785 4.11 -8.93 -52.29
CA ASP A 785 3.62 -10.31 -52.44
C ASP A 785 2.09 -10.38 -52.54
N SER A 786 1.36 -9.44 -51.93
CA SER A 786 -0.11 -9.40 -51.89
C SER A 786 -0.80 -9.22 -53.25
N PHE A 787 -0.08 -8.76 -54.29
CA PHE A 787 -0.64 -8.63 -55.64
C PHE A 787 -0.96 -10.00 -56.25
N LYS A 788 -2.11 -10.14 -56.91
CA LYS A 788 -2.53 -11.42 -57.49
C LYS A 788 -1.80 -11.73 -58.79
N THR A 789 -1.43 -10.71 -59.54
CA THR A 789 -0.73 -10.83 -60.82
C THR A 789 0.37 -9.79 -60.97
N ASP A 790 1.39 -10.11 -61.78
CA ASP A 790 2.47 -9.16 -62.08
C ASP A 790 1.97 -7.92 -62.83
N GLN A 791 0.86 -8.06 -63.56
CA GLN A 791 0.23 -6.95 -64.28
C GLN A 791 -0.39 -5.92 -63.32
N GLU A 792 -1.02 -6.36 -62.22
CA GLU A 792 -1.56 -5.44 -61.19
C GLU A 792 -0.43 -4.66 -60.51
N PHE A 793 0.66 -5.33 -60.16
CA PHE A 793 1.84 -4.69 -59.56
C PHE A 793 2.47 -3.68 -60.54
N LYS A 794 2.61 -4.05 -61.82
CA LYS A 794 3.11 -3.15 -62.86
C LYS A 794 2.25 -1.90 -63.01
N LEU A 795 0.92 -2.05 -63.02
CA LEU A 795 -0.01 -0.91 -63.11
C LEU A 795 0.14 0.05 -61.93
N PHE A 796 0.41 -0.46 -60.73
CA PHE A 796 0.70 0.37 -59.56
C PHE A 796 2.00 1.17 -59.75
N ILE A 797 3.08 0.50 -60.15
CA ILE A 797 4.37 1.17 -60.40
C ILE A 797 4.25 2.22 -61.52
N ASP A 798 3.58 1.89 -62.63
CA ASP A 798 3.34 2.81 -63.74
C ASP A 798 2.51 4.04 -63.32
N LYS A 799 1.63 3.91 -62.32
CA LYS A 799 0.90 5.05 -61.75
C LYS A 799 1.84 5.99 -61.00
N SER A 800 2.74 5.46 -60.17
CA SER A 800 3.73 6.28 -59.45
C SER A 800 4.78 6.88 -60.39
N VAL A 801 5.18 6.17 -61.45
CA VAL A 801 6.04 6.71 -62.52
C VAL A 801 5.35 7.87 -63.24
N ARG A 802 4.05 7.75 -63.56
CA ARG A 802 3.28 8.85 -64.16
C ARG A 802 3.21 10.08 -63.27
N LYS A 803 2.93 9.93 -61.96
CA LYS A 803 3.01 11.03 -60.99
C LYS A 803 4.40 11.67 -60.93
N TYR A 804 5.44 10.84 -61.00
CA TYR A 804 6.81 11.32 -61.10
C TYR A 804 7.06 12.08 -62.41
N MET A 805 6.38 11.75 -63.52
CA MET A 805 6.48 12.46 -64.79
C MET A 805 5.71 13.78 -64.84
N GLU A 806 4.66 13.97 -64.03
CA GLU A 806 3.82 15.17 -64.07
C GLU A 806 4.66 16.47 -63.96
N PRO A 807 4.37 17.48 -64.81
CA PRO A 807 5.11 18.74 -64.80
C PRO A 807 4.71 19.57 -63.58
N THR A 808 5.65 19.79 -62.66
CA THR A 808 5.53 20.86 -61.66
C THR A 808 5.89 22.20 -62.30
N LEU A 809 5.26 23.30 -61.86
CA LEU A 809 5.41 24.66 -62.43
C LEU A 809 6.87 25.15 -62.61
N LEU A 810 7.84 24.53 -61.92
CA LEU A 810 9.27 24.83 -61.98
C LEU A 810 10.11 23.88 -62.85
N ASN A 811 9.54 22.80 -63.39
CA ASN A 811 10.29 21.74 -64.10
C ASN A 811 10.06 21.69 -65.62
N TYR A 812 9.44 22.71 -66.22
CA TYR A 812 9.09 22.69 -67.64
C TYR A 812 10.32 22.76 -68.59
N PHE A 813 11.51 23.13 -68.10
CA PHE A 813 12.65 23.44 -68.98
C PHE A 813 13.93 22.61 -68.81
N TRP A 814 14.13 21.81 -67.75
CA TRP A 814 15.41 21.07 -67.58
C TRP A 814 15.29 19.77 -66.76
N LYS A 815 15.24 18.62 -67.46
CA LYS A 815 15.82 17.29 -67.13
C LYS A 815 15.01 16.18 -67.81
N THR A 816 15.66 15.34 -68.63
CA THR A 816 15.13 14.02 -68.98
C THR A 816 15.01 13.20 -67.69
N LYS A 817 13.78 12.89 -67.27
CA LYS A 817 13.53 12.06 -66.11
C LYS A 817 13.77 10.58 -66.50
N ASN A 818 15.03 10.17 -66.65
CA ASN A 818 15.50 8.88 -67.20
C ASN A 818 14.88 7.58 -66.63
N ARG A 819 14.04 7.66 -65.60
CA ARG A 819 13.42 6.51 -64.92
C ARG A 819 12.20 5.97 -65.67
N ASP A 820 11.59 6.76 -66.55
CA ASP A 820 10.47 6.35 -67.41
C ASP A 820 10.87 5.29 -68.44
N GLU A 821 12.09 5.35 -68.97
CA GLU A 821 12.65 4.33 -69.85
C GLU A 821 13.32 3.17 -69.09
N GLU A 822 13.80 3.41 -67.87
CA GLU A 822 14.52 2.43 -67.06
C GLU A 822 13.58 1.43 -66.39
N VAL A 823 12.55 1.92 -65.69
CA VAL A 823 11.66 1.10 -64.84
C VAL A 823 10.90 0.04 -65.64
N PRO A 824 10.35 0.31 -66.84
CA PRO A 824 9.67 -0.72 -67.63
C PRO A 824 10.57 -1.91 -68.01
N LYS A 825 11.89 -1.71 -68.14
CA LYS A 825 12.84 -2.78 -68.48
C LYS A 825 12.95 -3.85 -67.39
N TYR A 826 12.65 -3.51 -66.13
CA TYR A 826 12.67 -4.47 -65.02
C TYR A 826 11.54 -5.48 -65.08
N PHE A 827 10.46 -5.18 -65.81
CA PHE A 827 9.33 -6.07 -66.02
C PHE A 827 9.47 -6.96 -67.27
N ASP A 828 10.62 -6.92 -67.96
CA ASP A 828 10.85 -7.77 -69.13
C ASP A 828 10.99 -9.25 -68.69
N PRO A 829 10.12 -10.16 -69.18
CA PRO A 829 10.12 -11.56 -68.78
C PRO A 829 11.48 -12.25 -68.95
N LYS A 830 12.34 -11.77 -69.87
CA LYS A 830 13.65 -12.36 -70.12
C LYS A 830 14.60 -12.33 -68.90
N PHE A 831 14.35 -11.45 -67.94
CA PHE A 831 15.17 -11.32 -66.74
C PHE A 831 14.65 -12.16 -65.56
N GLY A 832 13.41 -12.65 -65.60
CA GLY A 832 12.84 -13.52 -64.58
C GLY A 832 12.80 -12.92 -63.16
N TYR A 833 12.78 -11.59 -63.02
CA TYR A 833 12.76 -10.95 -61.70
C TYR A 833 11.42 -11.14 -61.00
N SER A 834 11.44 -11.52 -59.72
CA SER A 834 10.27 -11.47 -58.86
C SER A 834 9.82 -10.02 -58.64
N ARG A 835 8.55 -9.81 -58.26
CA ARG A 835 8.02 -8.47 -57.94
C ARG A 835 8.85 -7.75 -56.87
N SER A 836 9.31 -8.49 -55.85
CA SER A 836 10.18 -7.98 -54.78
C SER A 836 11.54 -7.53 -55.31
N ASN A 837 12.13 -8.28 -56.24
CA ASN A 837 13.39 -7.91 -56.90
C ASN A 837 13.21 -6.64 -57.75
N ILE A 838 12.08 -6.52 -58.46
CA ILE A 838 11.76 -5.34 -59.26
C ILE A 838 11.64 -4.10 -58.36
N LEU A 839 10.90 -4.19 -57.24
CA LEU A 839 10.79 -3.07 -56.29
C LEU A 839 12.16 -2.68 -55.72
N ALA A 840 12.97 -3.65 -55.31
CA ALA A 840 14.31 -3.40 -54.78
C ALA A 840 15.21 -2.69 -55.81
N LEU A 841 15.18 -3.09 -57.09
CA LEU A 841 15.93 -2.45 -58.18
C LEU A 841 15.49 -0.99 -58.40
N ILE A 842 14.20 -0.72 -58.31
CA ILE A 842 13.66 0.64 -58.44
C ILE A 842 14.18 1.52 -57.28
N LEU A 843 14.07 1.04 -56.04
CA LEU A 843 14.43 1.81 -54.85
C LEU A 843 15.95 2.02 -54.74
N THR A 844 16.78 1.00 -55.02
CA THR A 844 18.24 1.11 -54.90
C THR A 844 18.89 2.08 -55.89
N LYS A 845 18.31 2.25 -57.08
CA LYS A 845 18.85 3.14 -58.13
C LYS A 845 18.28 4.56 -58.11
N GLY A 846 17.39 4.90 -57.18
CA GLY A 846 16.69 6.19 -57.16
C GLY A 846 17.32 7.27 -56.25
N GLU A 847 16.98 8.53 -56.53
CA GLU A 847 17.36 9.65 -55.66
C GLU A 847 16.50 9.69 -54.38
N THR A 848 17.00 10.33 -53.32
CA THR A 848 16.32 10.42 -52.01
C THR A 848 15.57 11.74 -51.77
N LYS A 849 15.51 12.62 -52.79
CA LYS A 849 14.82 13.92 -52.69
C LYS A 849 13.30 13.74 -52.73
N GLU A 850 12.54 14.66 -52.13
CA GLU A 850 11.07 14.57 -52.10
C GLU A 850 10.41 14.45 -53.48
N THR A 851 11.02 15.04 -54.52
CA THR A 851 10.52 15.01 -55.90
C THR A 851 11.00 13.80 -56.71
N SER A 852 11.74 12.87 -56.11
CA SER A 852 12.21 11.67 -56.78
C SER A 852 11.12 10.60 -56.91
N LEU A 853 11.31 9.68 -57.86
CA LEU A 853 10.44 8.52 -58.00
C LEU A 853 10.38 7.69 -56.71
N ASN A 854 11.49 7.54 -55.99
CA ASN A 854 11.51 6.75 -54.74
C ASN A 854 10.62 7.37 -53.66
N SER A 855 10.71 8.69 -53.46
CA SER A 855 9.90 9.39 -52.46
C SER A 855 8.41 9.29 -52.81
N ILE A 856 8.05 9.49 -54.09
CA ILE A 856 6.67 9.34 -54.58
C ILE A 856 6.18 7.91 -54.39
N LEU A 857 7.00 6.93 -54.76
CA LEU A 857 6.66 5.52 -54.69
C LEU A 857 6.47 5.04 -53.24
N ILE A 858 7.34 5.42 -52.30
CA ILE A 858 7.19 5.06 -50.88
C ILE A 858 5.91 5.65 -50.30
N LYS A 859 5.58 6.92 -50.63
CA LYS A 859 4.33 7.55 -50.19
C LYS A 859 3.11 6.80 -50.74
N ASP A 860 3.14 6.41 -52.01
CA ASP A 860 2.06 5.63 -52.63
C ASP A 860 1.93 4.23 -52.00
N ILE A 861 3.04 3.55 -51.72
CA ILE A 861 3.07 2.24 -51.06
C ILE A 861 2.45 2.33 -49.66
N LEU A 862 2.90 3.29 -48.84
CA LEU A 862 2.39 3.47 -47.49
C LEU A 862 0.88 3.76 -47.51
N ALA A 863 0.43 4.63 -48.41
CA ALA A 863 -0.99 4.95 -48.57
C ALA A 863 -1.82 3.72 -48.99
N ASP A 864 -1.30 2.87 -49.88
CA ASP A 864 -1.99 1.65 -50.30
C ASP A 864 -2.06 0.61 -49.17
N ILE A 865 -0.98 0.43 -48.41
CA ILE A 865 -0.95 -0.43 -47.21
C ILE A 865 -1.97 0.04 -46.18
N GLN A 866 -2.01 1.34 -45.88
CA GLN A 866 -2.96 1.94 -44.94
C GLN A 866 -4.41 1.75 -45.39
N ASN A 867 -4.69 1.94 -46.69
CA ASN A 867 -6.03 1.71 -47.24
C ASN A 867 -6.44 0.24 -47.14
N LYS A 868 -5.54 -0.69 -47.49
CA LYS A 868 -5.80 -2.14 -47.36
C LYS A 868 -6.09 -2.53 -45.91
N TRP A 869 -5.33 -1.99 -44.96
CA TRP A 869 -5.58 -2.19 -43.52
C TRP A 869 -6.95 -1.65 -43.10
N ALA A 870 -7.30 -0.41 -43.46
CA ALA A 870 -8.58 0.19 -43.09
C ALA A 870 -9.78 -0.61 -43.62
N VAL A 871 -9.69 -1.16 -44.84
CA VAL A 871 -10.70 -2.05 -45.41
C VAL A 871 -10.80 -3.36 -44.62
N HIS A 872 -9.68 -3.96 -44.22
CA HIS A 872 -9.64 -5.18 -43.41
C HIS A 872 -10.21 -4.94 -42.00
N GLU A 873 -9.80 -3.87 -41.31
CA GLU A 873 -10.30 -3.49 -40.00
C GLU A 873 -11.82 -3.28 -40.01
N ALA A 874 -12.35 -2.60 -41.03
CA ALA A 874 -13.79 -2.45 -41.21
C ALA A 874 -14.52 -3.79 -41.43
N LYS A 875 -13.89 -4.75 -42.10
CA LYS A 875 -14.42 -6.11 -42.31
C LYS A 875 -14.43 -6.91 -41.00
N VAL A 876 -13.34 -6.88 -40.23
CA VAL A 876 -13.21 -7.56 -38.93
C VAL A 876 -14.22 -7.00 -37.92
N ASN A 877 -14.33 -5.67 -37.82
CA ASN A 877 -15.29 -5.03 -36.91
C ASN A 877 -16.75 -5.39 -37.25
N LYS A 878 -17.10 -5.47 -38.54
CA LYS A 878 -18.43 -5.94 -38.97
C LYS A 878 -18.68 -7.41 -38.64
N GLN A 879 -17.67 -8.26 -38.79
CA GLN A 879 -17.77 -9.69 -38.44
C GLN A 879 -17.92 -9.89 -36.94
N GLN A 880 -17.18 -9.16 -36.10
CA GLN A 880 -17.29 -9.20 -34.64
C GLN A 880 -18.68 -8.74 -34.14
N VAL A 881 -19.23 -7.66 -34.72
CA VAL A 881 -20.59 -7.21 -34.39
C VAL A 881 -21.64 -8.27 -34.77
N SER A 882 -21.52 -8.90 -35.94
CA SER A 882 -22.45 -9.97 -36.34
C SER A 882 -22.29 -11.26 -35.50
N ALA A 883 -21.08 -11.56 -35.03
CA ALA A 883 -20.81 -12.69 -34.15
C ALA A 883 -21.39 -12.45 -32.74
N HIS A 884 -21.34 -11.21 -32.26
CA HIS A 884 -21.97 -10.81 -30.99
C HIS A 884 -23.51 -10.91 -31.07
N GLU A 885 -24.11 -10.57 -32.22
CA GLU A 885 -25.56 -10.74 -32.48
C GLU A 885 -25.98 -12.21 -32.62
N LYS A 886 -25.13 -13.07 -33.20
CA LYS A 886 -25.36 -14.52 -33.29
C LYS A 886 -25.17 -15.24 -31.95
N ALA A 887 -24.21 -14.82 -31.12
CA ALA A 887 -24.00 -15.35 -29.77
C ALA A 887 -25.20 -15.07 -28.84
N GLY A 888 -25.94 -13.99 -29.06
CA GLY A 888 -27.21 -13.71 -28.37
C GLY A 888 -28.39 -14.59 -28.80
N LYS A 889 -28.26 -15.38 -29.88
CA LYS A 889 -29.32 -16.24 -30.45
C LYS A 889 -29.02 -17.74 -30.40
N GLY A 890 -27.87 -18.16 -29.87
CA GLY A 890 -27.59 -19.56 -29.55
C GLY A 890 -27.46 -20.51 -30.74
N GLU A 891 -26.96 -20.06 -31.89
CA GLU A 891 -26.64 -20.94 -33.03
C GLU A 891 -25.13 -21.19 -33.13
N GLY A 892 -24.73 -22.47 -33.11
CA GLY A 892 -23.34 -22.93 -33.13
C GLY A 892 -22.66 -22.85 -34.51
N SER A 893 -21.33 -22.77 -34.51
CA SER A 893 -20.49 -22.56 -35.70
C SER A 893 -20.14 -23.84 -36.45
N ASP A 894 -20.25 -23.79 -37.78
CA ASP A 894 -19.76 -24.80 -38.73
C ASP A 894 -18.22 -24.91 -38.74
N THR A 895 -17.72 -26.13 -38.93
CA THR A 895 -16.29 -26.47 -39.09
C THR A 895 -15.72 -25.93 -40.40
N GLN A 896 -14.80 -24.95 -40.32
CA GLN A 896 -13.97 -24.47 -41.44
C GLN A 896 -12.89 -25.49 -41.84
N SER A 897 -12.55 -25.51 -43.13
CA SER A 897 -11.55 -26.42 -43.71
C SER A 897 -10.10 -25.97 -43.44
N ILE A 898 -9.15 -26.91 -43.46
CA ILE A 898 -7.71 -26.64 -43.19
C ILE A 898 -7.11 -25.64 -44.20
N SER A 899 -7.55 -25.65 -45.47
CA SER A 899 -7.07 -24.69 -46.47
C SER A 899 -7.57 -23.26 -46.23
N GLU A 900 -8.75 -23.11 -45.63
CA GLU A 900 -9.28 -21.79 -45.22
C GLU A 900 -8.51 -21.28 -43.99
N LEU A 901 -8.18 -22.15 -43.04
CA LEU A 901 -7.36 -21.81 -41.88
C LEU A 901 -5.94 -21.37 -42.26
N GLU A 902 -5.32 -22.01 -43.26
CA GLU A 902 -4.00 -21.62 -43.77
C GLU A 902 -4.03 -20.28 -44.53
N GLN A 903 -5.12 -20.00 -45.24
CA GLN A 903 -5.30 -18.73 -45.95
C GLN A 903 -5.63 -17.59 -44.98
N ASP A 904 -6.45 -17.85 -43.97
CA ASP A 904 -6.74 -16.92 -42.87
C ASP A 904 -5.48 -16.63 -42.04
N ALA A 905 -4.61 -17.62 -41.82
CA ALA A 905 -3.33 -17.44 -41.14
C ALA A 905 -2.36 -16.54 -41.92
N LYS A 906 -2.23 -16.74 -43.24
CA LYS A 906 -1.40 -15.87 -44.11
C LYS A 906 -1.97 -14.45 -44.24
N GLU A 907 -3.30 -14.33 -44.28
CA GLU A 907 -3.99 -13.04 -44.28
C GLU A 907 -3.75 -12.31 -42.95
N MET A 908 -3.91 -12.99 -41.81
CA MET A 908 -3.60 -12.44 -40.48
C MET A 908 -2.13 -12.03 -40.33
N GLU A 909 -1.18 -12.84 -40.82
CA GLU A 909 0.24 -12.50 -40.75
C GLU A 909 0.55 -11.22 -41.56
N THR A 910 -0.01 -11.11 -42.77
CA THR A 910 0.18 -9.92 -43.64
C THR A 910 -0.40 -8.67 -42.99
N PHE A 911 -1.61 -8.76 -42.45
CA PHE A 911 -2.29 -7.63 -41.84
C PHE A 911 -1.70 -7.24 -40.47
N ALA A 912 -1.05 -8.17 -39.75
CA ALA A 912 -0.27 -7.83 -38.54
C ALA A 912 0.89 -6.89 -38.87
N TYR A 913 1.61 -7.12 -39.98
CA TYR A 913 2.63 -6.18 -40.45
C TYR A 913 2.04 -4.84 -40.88
N TYR A 914 0.85 -4.83 -41.50
CA TYR A 914 0.20 -3.58 -41.92
C TYR A 914 -0.27 -2.74 -40.72
N HIS A 915 -0.80 -3.38 -39.69
CA HIS A 915 -1.15 -2.73 -38.43
C HIS A 915 0.05 -2.01 -37.83
N SER A 916 1.24 -2.62 -37.86
CA SER A 916 2.47 -2.04 -37.29
C SER A 916 2.93 -0.73 -37.97
N VAL A 917 2.42 -0.43 -39.17
CA VAL A 917 2.80 0.75 -39.96
C VAL A 917 1.64 1.71 -40.23
N CYS A 918 0.41 1.38 -39.80
CA CYS A 918 -0.78 2.14 -40.16
C CYS A 918 -0.79 3.57 -39.58
N GLN A 919 -0.11 3.79 -38.45
CA GLN A 919 0.00 5.11 -37.81
C GLN A 919 1.14 5.98 -38.36
N MET A 920 1.94 5.48 -39.30
CA MET A 920 3.07 6.23 -39.85
C MET A 920 2.60 7.31 -40.83
N LYS A 921 3.20 8.51 -40.73
CA LYS A 921 2.95 9.57 -41.72
C LYS A 921 3.93 9.45 -42.90
N PRO A 922 3.53 9.85 -44.11
CA PRO A 922 4.41 9.74 -45.29
C PRO A 922 5.72 10.53 -45.14
N GLU A 923 5.69 11.68 -44.47
CA GLU A 923 6.85 12.56 -44.22
C GLU A 923 7.87 11.95 -43.25
N ASP A 924 7.37 11.08 -42.37
CA ASP A 924 8.10 10.49 -41.26
C ASP A 924 9.04 9.35 -41.70
N ILE A 925 8.62 8.57 -42.71
CA ILE A 925 9.39 7.42 -43.22
C ILE A 925 10.39 7.86 -44.29
N THR A 926 10.00 8.75 -45.21
CA THR A 926 10.75 8.97 -46.46
C THR A 926 12.19 9.38 -46.23
N SER A 927 12.47 10.29 -45.29
CA SER A 927 13.84 10.81 -45.12
C SER A 927 14.81 9.80 -44.49
N LYS A 928 14.40 9.09 -43.43
CA LYS A 928 15.27 8.15 -42.71
C LYS A 928 15.42 6.82 -43.46
N PHE A 929 14.31 6.29 -43.97
CA PHE A 929 14.29 5.07 -44.77
C PHE A 929 15.14 5.18 -46.04
N LEU A 930 15.01 6.30 -46.77
CA LEU A 930 15.79 6.51 -47.99
C LEU A 930 17.28 6.71 -47.70
N GLU A 931 17.63 7.33 -46.58
CA GLU A 931 19.02 7.46 -46.16
C GLU A 931 19.60 6.11 -45.73
N ASP A 932 18.85 5.29 -44.98
CA ASP A 932 19.29 3.94 -44.58
C ASP A 932 19.47 3.03 -45.81
N LEU A 933 18.55 3.08 -46.79
CA LEU A 933 18.70 2.39 -48.07
C LEU A 933 19.93 2.87 -48.86
N ARG A 934 20.22 4.17 -48.84
CA ARG A 934 21.38 4.76 -49.52
C ARG A 934 22.71 4.38 -48.85
N ILE A 935 22.71 4.29 -47.51
CA ILE A 935 23.86 3.81 -46.74
C ILE A 935 24.11 2.34 -47.07
N GLN A 936 23.06 1.51 -47.05
CA GLN A 936 23.13 0.09 -47.41
C GLN A 936 23.55 -0.13 -48.87
N SER A 937 23.12 0.72 -49.81
CA SER A 937 23.50 0.60 -51.23
C SER A 937 24.95 0.99 -51.53
N LYS A 938 25.59 1.78 -50.65
CA LYS A 938 27.00 2.19 -50.77
C LYS A 938 27.96 1.21 -50.09
N ASP A 939 27.48 0.39 -49.17
CA ASP A 939 28.26 -0.66 -48.53
C ASP A 939 28.36 -1.90 -49.44
N LYS A 940 29.50 -2.03 -50.14
CA LYS A 940 29.76 -3.16 -51.06
C LYS A 940 29.71 -4.54 -50.39
N THR A 941 29.78 -4.59 -49.06
CA THR A 941 29.76 -5.82 -48.26
C THR A 941 28.34 -6.28 -47.95
N ALA A 942 27.39 -5.36 -47.77
CA ALA A 942 25.98 -5.67 -47.51
C ALA A 942 25.26 -6.26 -48.74
N VAL A 943 25.57 -5.76 -49.94
CA VAL A 943 25.01 -6.24 -51.22
C VAL A 943 25.37 -7.71 -51.50
N ARG A 944 26.53 -8.19 -51.01
CA ARG A 944 26.92 -9.62 -51.12
C ARG A 944 26.21 -10.53 -50.13
N ARG A 945 25.77 -10.01 -48.97
CA ARG A 945 25.12 -10.79 -47.90
C ARG A 945 23.62 -10.96 -48.16
N ALA A 946 22.94 -9.90 -48.61
CA ALA A 946 21.54 -9.97 -49.03
C ALA A 946 21.35 -10.91 -50.25
N ALA A 947 22.32 -10.95 -51.17
CA ALA A 947 22.31 -11.88 -52.30
C ALA A 947 22.56 -13.34 -51.89
N SER A 948 23.24 -13.62 -50.76
CA SER A 948 23.44 -15.00 -50.28
C SER A 948 22.26 -15.50 -49.44
N GLU A 949 21.56 -14.62 -48.73
CA GLU A 949 20.40 -14.99 -47.90
C GLU A 949 19.11 -15.17 -48.73
N MET A 950 18.98 -14.50 -49.90
CA MET A 950 17.83 -14.69 -50.81
C MET A 950 17.96 -15.90 -51.76
N VAL A 951 19.08 -16.63 -51.75
CA VAL A 951 19.26 -17.87 -52.54
C VAL A 951 18.90 -19.11 -51.70
N CYS A 952 18.61 -18.95 -50.40
CA CYS A 952 18.31 -20.04 -49.47
C CYS A 952 16.91 -19.97 -48.81
N SER A 953 15.94 -19.23 -49.37
CA SER A 953 14.51 -19.34 -48.97
C SER A 953 13.62 -19.73 -50.12
#